data_AF-A0A8R1X1Q4-F1
#
_entry.id   AF-A0A8R1X1Q4-F1
#
_cell.length_a   1.000
_cell.length_b   1.000
_cell.length_c   1.000
_cell.angle_alpha   90.00
_cell.angle_beta   90.00
_cell.angle_gamma   90.00
#
_symmetry.space_group_name_H-M   'P 1'
#
loop_
_entity.id
_entity.type
_entity.pdbx_description
1 polymer ?
#
loop_
_entity_poly.entity_id
_entity_poly.type
_entity_poly.pdbx_seq_one_letter_code
_entity_poly.pdbx_strand_id
1 'polypeptide(L)'
;MSTMPNRVLPTEYEIAIVTLFLQTPNLITLRFADASQVGYAATVYLRVVDQDGNVKVYFIACKTKVAPVKSSSTDMSLTIPRLELCAALLLSRLLSLRLKTLRDKVKITRVRAWTDSTIVLSWLTAEQRLFKIFVTNRVSKIRDLVPQCEWAHVGTSENPADPASRGLLSDALLACSSFLHGPKFLHYAECQWPVVTTSSVSPEELPEYKRPSKNMLLTRQVDASFIQRFSVLRKIQRVLAYCLRFADKARQRTVVSGPITWLEYEKVLIKVTMYTQRLYYSDLYHQLVTSNSIVTPSSLAQLAPFVDAHDIIRVGGRLQHLGLRTDAKHPILLSKSSHLAQLIVHHYHLNTLHGGTRLVASLVQRRFWIVSIRAAIRQAIFKCTVCTRYKAAAPQPLMPDLPSTRVQQFRPFSNVGMDYGGPFTIKESQRRNSKTHKAYLGLFVCLSTKAVHLEVVTDLSTEAFLASLDRFVARRGIPVQIHSDCGTNYVGAAKQLKTLFHDAATKEALHARVPCQWKFNPPAAPHFGGIWEAAIKSTKLHLKKVVGNQVYTLEELMTLITRIEGVLNSRPLVAMSTDPNDLSVLTPGHFLIGQPLMAIPEHDIADIPQNRLKRWQLIRQALQSFWKRWSREYLHTLQSRQKWFHQNPSLGVGDIVVINSPSRPPLMWQLGRIIEVHPGADQVVRVATVKTAEGTLKRPVVKLVKLPTDNA
;
A
#
# COMPACT_ATOMS: atom_id res chain seq x y z
N MET A 1 -30.53 47.41 26.63
CA MET A 1 -31.52 47.42 27.73
C MET A 1 -32.23 46.07 27.67
N SER A 2 -32.16 45.15 28.61
CA SER A 2 -31.88 45.21 30.04
C SER A 2 -31.07 43.97 30.43
N THR A 3 -29.95 44.21 31.10
CA THR A 3 -29.15 43.20 31.79
C THR A 3 -29.92 42.68 33.00
N MET A 4 -30.21 41.38 33.02
CA MET A 4 -30.60 40.61 34.20
C MET A 4 -29.61 39.46 34.36
N PRO A 5 -29.29 39.09 35.61
CA PRO A 5 -27.92 38.73 35.99
C PRO A 5 -27.59 37.28 35.66
N ASN A 6 -26.32 37.06 35.32
CA ASN A 6 -25.66 35.77 35.43
C ASN A 6 -25.83 35.26 36.88
N ARG A 7 -26.85 34.46 37.13
CA ARG A 7 -26.83 33.51 38.23
C ARG A 7 -25.83 32.42 37.85
N VAL A 8 -24.57 32.70 38.19
CA VAL A 8 -23.52 31.69 38.32
C VAL A 8 -24.12 30.58 39.18
N LEU A 9 -24.39 29.43 38.56
CA LEU A 9 -24.63 28.20 39.32
C LEU A 9 -23.39 28.00 40.20
N PRO A 10 -23.55 27.76 41.52
CA PRO A 10 -22.43 27.72 42.43
C PRO A 10 -21.40 26.71 41.93
N THR A 11 -20.22 27.24 41.63
CA THR A 11 -18.97 26.50 41.49
C THR A 11 -18.86 25.53 42.65
N GLU A 12 -18.65 24.26 42.34
CA GLU A 12 -18.21 23.21 43.25
C GLU A 12 -18.79 23.35 44.67
N TYR A 13 -19.91 22.67 44.93
CA TYR A 13 -20.07 22.13 46.27
C TYR A 13 -18.88 21.18 46.47
N GLU A 14 -17.79 21.71 47.04
CA GLU A 14 -17.00 20.98 48.02
C GLU A 14 -18.04 20.39 48.96
N ILE A 15 -18.40 19.14 48.71
CA ILE A 15 -18.99 18.31 49.74
C ILE A 15 -17.87 18.28 50.77
N ALA A 16 -17.99 19.17 51.76
CA ALA A 16 -17.34 19.03 53.03
C ALA A 16 -17.79 17.66 53.55
N ILE A 17 -17.03 16.62 53.16
CA ILE A 17 -16.96 15.38 53.90
C ILE A 17 -16.30 15.85 55.19
N VAL A 18 -17.14 16.34 56.10
CA VAL A 18 -16.77 16.69 57.47
C VAL A 18 -15.91 15.53 57.92
N THR A 19 -14.68 15.86 58.29
CA THR A 19 -13.69 14.97 58.87
C THR A 19 -14.26 14.43 60.18
N LEU A 20 -15.21 13.50 60.07
CA LEU A 20 -15.71 12.71 61.18
C LEU A 20 -14.59 11.74 61.51
N PHE A 21 -13.74 12.17 62.43
CA PHE A 21 -12.93 11.31 63.29
C PHE A 21 -13.86 10.29 63.95
N LEU A 22 -14.12 9.17 63.29
CA LEU A 22 -14.76 8.01 63.91
C LEU A 22 -14.07 6.75 63.42
N GLN A 23 -13.71 5.91 64.39
CA GLN A 23 -13.12 4.60 64.17
C GLN A 23 -14.04 3.77 63.24
N THR A 24 -13.52 3.46 62.05
CA THR A 24 -14.04 2.54 61.01
C THR A 24 -15.57 2.43 60.86
N PRO A 25 -16.27 3.43 60.29
CA PRO A 25 -17.64 3.25 59.81
C PRO A 25 -17.68 2.27 58.61
N ASN A 26 -18.72 1.45 58.52
CA ASN A 26 -18.94 0.56 57.38
C ASN A 26 -19.41 1.38 56.17
N LEU A 27 -18.54 1.53 55.18
CA LEU A 27 -18.73 2.39 54.00
C LEU A 27 -19.04 1.55 52.76
N ILE A 28 -20.28 1.65 52.29
CA ILE A 28 -20.77 0.91 51.12
C ILE A 28 -21.07 1.88 50.00
N THR A 29 -20.49 1.64 48.83
CA THR A 29 -20.87 2.42 47.63
C THR A 29 -22.01 1.70 46.91
N LEU A 30 -23.10 2.44 46.69
CA LEU A 30 -24.38 1.97 46.15
C LEU A 30 -24.66 2.65 44.82
N ARG A 31 -25.17 1.91 43.82
CA ARG A 31 -25.13 2.40 42.43
C ARG A 31 -26.29 1.87 41.64
N PHE A 32 -26.86 2.70 40.77
CA PHE A 32 -28.01 2.32 39.97
C PHE A 32 -27.79 2.68 38.51
N ALA A 33 -28.04 1.73 37.62
CA ALA A 33 -28.03 1.92 36.18
C ALA A 33 -29.46 1.81 35.64
N ASP A 34 -29.78 2.69 34.70
CA ASP A 34 -31.04 2.62 33.97
C ASP A 34 -30.89 3.06 32.50
N ALA A 35 -31.75 2.56 31.63
CA ALA A 35 -31.80 2.96 30.23
C ALA A 35 -33.22 3.07 29.69
N SER A 36 -33.44 4.11 28.90
CA SER A 36 -34.65 4.36 28.12
C SER A 36 -34.32 4.52 26.63
N GLN A 37 -35.35 4.69 25.80
CA GLN A 37 -35.18 5.02 24.39
C GLN A 37 -34.58 6.42 24.16
N VAL A 38 -34.66 7.30 25.18
CA VAL A 38 -34.16 8.68 25.13
C VAL A 38 -32.67 8.74 25.51
N GLY A 39 -32.26 7.93 26.48
CA GLY A 39 -30.90 7.93 27.01
C GLY A 39 -30.69 6.88 28.08
N TYR A 40 -29.47 6.79 28.60
CA TYR A 40 -29.11 5.90 29.69
C TYR A 40 -28.29 6.63 30.74
N ALA A 41 -28.47 6.24 32.00
CA ALA A 41 -27.97 6.94 33.15
C ALA A 41 -27.33 6.00 34.18
N ALA A 42 -26.45 6.56 34.99
CA ALA A 42 -25.85 5.90 36.14
C ALA A 42 -25.76 6.87 37.32
N THR A 43 -26.25 6.45 38.49
CA THR A 43 -26.18 7.20 39.75
C THR A 43 -25.34 6.45 40.78
N VAL A 44 -24.64 7.20 41.64
CA VAL A 44 -23.74 6.67 42.67
C VAL A 44 -24.01 7.37 44.00
N TYR A 45 -24.19 6.56 45.04
CA TYR A 45 -24.39 6.99 46.42
C TYR A 45 -23.32 6.36 47.34
N LEU A 46 -23.03 7.04 48.44
CA LEU A 46 -22.24 6.53 49.56
C LEU A 46 -23.16 6.30 50.75
N ARG A 47 -23.23 5.06 51.23
CA ARG A 47 -23.90 4.72 52.48
C ARG A 47 -22.86 4.58 53.59
N VAL A 48 -23.08 5.33 54.65
CA VAL A 48 -22.27 5.34 55.87
C VAL A 48 -23.13 4.76 56.99
N VAL A 49 -22.63 3.73 57.66
CA VAL A 49 -23.22 3.20 58.89
C VAL A 49 -22.30 3.56 60.04
N ASP A 50 -22.85 4.32 60.98
CA ASP A 50 -22.14 4.71 62.20
C ASP A 50 -22.09 3.55 63.21
N GLN A 51 -21.29 3.68 64.27
CA GLN A 51 -21.15 2.66 65.32
C GLN A 51 -22.48 2.37 66.04
N ASP A 52 -23.35 3.39 66.15
CA ASP A 52 -24.69 3.27 66.73
C ASP A 52 -25.72 2.64 65.79
N GLY A 53 -25.31 2.20 64.59
CA GLY A 53 -26.20 1.63 63.57
C GLY A 53 -26.97 2.66 62.75
N ASN A 54 -26.74 3.96 62.98
CA ASN A 54 -27.37 5.04 62.22
C ASN A 54 -26.88 5.06 60.76
N VAL A 55 -27.82 5.07 59.82
CA VAL A 55 -27.55 5.02 58.38
C VAL A 55 -27.70 6.41 57.76
N LYS A 56 -26.67 6.87 57.05
CA LYS A 56 -26.72 8.08 56.22
C LYS A 56 -26.35 7.75 54.78
N VAL A 57 -27.11 8.28 53.83
CA VAL A 57 -26.91 8.07 52.38
C VAL A 57 -26.61 9.42 51.73
N TYR A 58 -25.48 9.49 51.01
CA TYR A 58 -25.02 10.69 50.32
C TYR A 58 -24.97 10.46 48.83
N PHE A 59 -25.56 11.35 48.04
CA PHE A 59 -25.39 11.34 46.59
C PHE A 59 -23.98 11.83 46.21
N ILE A 60 -23.27 11.05 45.39
CA ILE A 60 -21.90 11.37 44.97
C ILE A 60 -21.90 11.93 43.55
N ALA A 61 -22.53 11.23 42.61
CA ALA A 61 -22.46 11.56 41.21
C ALA A 61 -23.57 10.92 40.40
N CYS A 62 -24.00 11.63 39.35
CA CYS A 62 -24.80 11.08 38.26
C CYS A 62 -24.06 11.30 36.93
N LYS A 63 -24.25 10.38 35.98
CA LYS A 63 -23.81 10.56 34.60
C LYS A 63 -24.87 10.03 33.65
N THR A 64 -25.24 10.85 32.67
CA THR A 64 -26.23 10.53 31.65
C THR A 64 -25.60 10.55 30.26
N LYS A 65 -26.20 9.83 29.32
CA LYS A 65 -25.87 9.85 27.89
C LYS A 65 -27.13 9.72 27.05
N VAL A 66 -27.19 10.51 25.98
CA VAL A 66 -28.28 10.44 25.00
C VAL A 66 -28.16 9.15 24.18
N ALA A 67 -29.29 8.50 23.90
CA ALA A 67 -29.34 7.34 23.03
C ALA A 67 -29.03 7.73 21.57
N PRO A 68 -28.27 6.92 20.80
CA PRO A 68 -27.97 7.24 19.41
C PRO A 68 -29.23 7.42 18.56
N VAL A 69 -29.34 8.54 17.85
CA VAL A 69 -30.50 8.87 16.99
C VAL A 69 -30.48 8.03 15.72
N LYS A 70 -31.66 7.60 15.24
CA LYS A 70 -31.84 6.88 13.97
C LYS A 70 -31.53 7.81 12.80
N SER A 71 -30.35 7.70 12.20
CA SER A 71 -29.92 8.54 11.08
C SER A 71 -30.12 7.91 9.70
N SER A 72 -30.49 6.63 9.59
CA SER A 72 -30.72 5.97 8.30
C SER A 72 -31.66 4.75 8.36
N SER A 73 -32.28 4.40 7.24
CA SER A 73 -33.10 3.19 7.06
C SER A 73 -32.30 1.87 7.12
N THR A 74 -30.98 1.97 7.26
CA THR A 74 -30.05 0.84 7.44
C THR A 74 -29.38 0.82 8.83
N ASP A 75 -29.73 1.75 9.72
CA ASP A 75 -29.19 1.81 11.07
C ASP A 75 -29.88 0.82 12.01
N MET A 76 -29.09 -0.15 12.48
CA MET A 76 -29.44 -1.01 13.61
C MET A 76 -29.48 -0.16 14.89
N SER A 77 -30.61 0.52 15.13
CA SER A 77 -30.88 1.16 16.42
C SER A 77 -30.57 0.20 17.57
N LEU A 78 -29.85 0.66 18.59
CA LEU A 78 -29.57 -0.15 19.77
C LEU A 78 -30.91 -0.56 20.40
N THR A 79 -31.14 -1.86 20.54
CA THR A 79 -32.31 -2.40 21.24
C THR A 79 -32.26 -1.99 22.71
N ILE A 80 -33.41 -1.96 23.38
CA ILE A 80 -33.51 -1.60 24.81
C ILE A 80 -32.53 -2.43 25.66
N PRO A 81 -32.41 -3.76 25.51
CA PRO A 81 -31.41 -4.54 26.25
C PRO A 81 -29.96 -4.09 26.02
N ARG A 82 -29.63 -3.68 24.78
CA ARG A 82 -28.29 -3.17 24.47
C ARG A 82 -28.03 -1.81 25.14
N LEU A 83 -29.05 -0.97 25.28
CA LEU A 83 -28.97 0.31 25.98
C LEU A 83 -28.82 0.10 27.49
N GLU A 84 -29.57 -0.83 28.08
CA GLU A 84 -29.44 -1.22 29.50
C GLU A 84 -28.03 -1.75 29.80
N LEU A 85 -27.47 -2.59 28.93
CA LEU A 85 -26.07 -3.05 29.07
C LEU A 85 -25.07 -1.88 28.94
N CYS A 86 -25.39 -0.86 28.15
CA CYS A 86 -24.57 0.34 28.06
C CYS A 86 -24.69 1.21 29.33
N ALA A 87 -25.85 1.24 29.99
CA ALA A 87 -26.03 1.86 31.31
C ALA A 87 -25.15 1.18 32.36
N ALA A 88 -25.16 -0.14 32.42
CA ALA A 88 -24.31 -0.92 33.33
C ALA A 88 -22.80 -0.66 33.08
N LEU A 89 -22.39 -0.54 31.82
CA LEU A 89 -21.01 -0.16 31.47
C LEU A 89 -20.70 1.30 31.83
N LEU A 90 -21.65 2.23 31.68
CA LEU A 90 -21.48 3.62 32.07
C LEU A 90 -21.27 3.74 33.58
N LEU A 91 -22.07 3.00 34.37
CA LEU A 91 -21.95 2.90 35.81
C LEU A 91 -20.58 2.34 36.22
N SER A 92 -20.14 1.26 35.57
CA SER A 92 -18.84 0.65 35.83
C SER A 92 -17.67 1.60 35.59
N ARG A 93 -17.75 2.43 34.55
CA ARG A 93 -16.74 3.46 34.23
C ARG A 93 -16.75 4.63 35.21
N LEU A 94 -17.95 5.16 35.50
CA LEU A 94 -18.12 6.23 36.48
C LEU A 94 -17.55 5.79 37.83
N LEU A 95 -17.82 4.54 38.19
CA LEU A 95 -17.33 3.98 39.43
C LEU A 95 -15.82 3.82 39.46
N SER A 96 -15.23 3.19 38.44
CA SER A 96 -13.78 2.99 38.39
C SER A 96 -13.02 4.32 38.53
N LEU A 97 -13.57 5.40 37.96
CA LEU A 97 -13.02 6.74 38.14
C LEU A 97 -13.17 7.25 39.58
N ARG A 98 -14.37 7.14 40.18
CA ARG A 98 -14.62 7.67 41.53
C ARG A 98 -13.94 6.86 42.64
N LEU A 99 -13.85 5.53 42.51
CA LEU A 99 -13.09 4.70 43.44
C LEU A 99 -11.61 5.08 43.43
N LYS A 100 -11.03 5.39 42.27
CA LYS A 100 -9.64 5.87 42.19
C LYS A 100 -9.45 7.19 42.93
N THR A 101 -10.37 8.14 42.80
CA THR A 101 -10.29 9.44 43.48
C THR A 101 -10.54 9.34 44.99
N LEU A 102 -11.41 8.43 45.44
CA LEU A 102 -11.78 8.29 46.85
C LEU A 102 -10.87 7.34 47.64
N ARG A 103 -10.03 6.55 46.96
CA ARG A 103 -9.18 5.51 47.56
C ARG A 103 -8.31 6.03 48.70
N ASP A 104 -7.77 7.24 48.56
CA ASP A 104 -6.83 7.82 49.52
C ASP A 104 -7.53 8.51 50.69
N LYS A 105 -8.84 8.78 50.57
CA LYS A 105 -9.62 9.52 51.59
C LYS A 105 -10.57 8.62 52.39
N VAL A 106 -11.08 7.55 51.78
CA VAL A 106 -12.14 6.72 52.36
C VAL A 106 -11.91 5.25 52.03
N LYS A 107 -11.85 4.40 53.07
CA LYS A 107 -11.75 2.94 52.89
C LYS A 107 -13.14 2.34 52.65
N ILE A 108 -13.47 2.08 51.39
CA ILE A 108 -14.74 1.47 51.00
C ILE A 108 -14.66 -0.04 51.27
N THR A 109 -15.62 -0.57 52.06
CA THR A 109 -15.65 -1.99 52.45
C THR A 109 -16.38 -2.85 51.43
N ARG A 110 -17.46 -2.33 50.83
CA ARG A 110 -18.28 -3.10 49.88
C ARG A 110 -18.79 -2.25 48.71
N VAL A 111 -18.98 -2.92 47.58
CA VAL A 111 -19.28 -2.35 46.27
C VAL A 111 -20.50 -3.10 45.73
N ARG A 112 -21.68 -2.46 45.73
CA ARG A 112 -22.91 -3.05 45.17
C ARG A 112 -23.50 -2.17 44.05
N ALA A 113 -24.09 -2.80 43.05
CA ALA A 113 -24.72 -2.14 41.91
C ALA A 113 -26.08 -2.79 41.61
N TRP A 114 -27.02 -1.96 41.15
CA TRP A 114 -28.38 -2.34 40.83
C TRP A 114 -28.74 -1.96 39.40
N THR A 115 -29.57 -2.80 38.78
CA THR A 115 -30.26 -2.53 37.52
C THR A 115 -31.63 -3.22 37.58
N ASP A 116 -32.61 -2.65 36.93
CA ASP A 116 -33.93 -3.23 36.74
C ASP A 116 -34.01 -4.19 35.53
N SER A 117 -32.93 -4.30 34.76
CA SER A 117 -32.84 -5.23 33.64
C SER A 117 -32.38 -6.62 34.10
N THR A 118 -33.32 -7.56 34.15
CA THR A 118 -33.03 -8.99 34.36
C THR A 118 -32.21 -9.58 33.22
N ILE A 119 -32.32 -9.03 32.00
CA ILE A 119 -31.53 -9.45 30.83
C ILE A 119 -30.05 -9.09 31.04
N VAL A 120 -29.76 -7.87 31.51
CA VAL A 120 -28.37 -7.46 31.79
C VAL A 120 -27.79 -8.28 32.93
N LEU A 121 -28.54 -8.53 34.00
CA LEU A 121 -28.09 -9.39 35.09
C LEU A 121 -27.76 -10.81 34.61
N SER A 122 -28.61 -11.38 33.76
CA SER A 122 -28.39 -12.70 33.17
C SER A 122 -27.17 -12.72 32.24
N TRP A 123 -26.93 -11.66 31.46
CA TRP A 123 -25.70 -11.52 30.67
C TRP A 123 -24.44 -11.36 31.52
N LEU A 124 -24.53 -10.72 32.69
CA LEU A 124 -23.41 -10.54 33.61
C LEU A 124 -23.02 -11.84 34.32
N THR A 125 -23.94 -12.80 34.47
CA THR A 125 -23.69 -14.10 35.13
C THR A 125 -23.39 -15.23 34.13
N ALA A 126 -24.01 -15.24 32.95
CA ALA A 126 -23.90 -16.32 31.97
C ALA A 126 -22.51 -16.43 31.30
N GLU A 127 -22.26 -17.58 30.63
CA GLU A 127 -21.03 -17.83 29.88
C GLU A 127 -20.95 -16.96 28.62
N GLN A 128 -19.91 -16.14 28.53
CA GLN A 128 -19.80 -15.08 27.51
C GLN A 128 -19.64 -15.61 26.07
N ARG A 129 -19.24 -16.89 25.90
CA ARG A 129 -19.07 -17.54 24.60
C ARG A 129 -20.40 -17.71 23.86
N LEU A 130 -21.49 -17.82 24.62
CA LEU A 130 -22.85 -18.08 24.14
C LEU A 130 -23.48 -16.86 23.45
N PHE A 131 -22.94 -15.65 23.61
CA PHE A 131 -23.57 -14.43 23.08
C PHE A 131 -22.78 -13.78 21.94
N LYS A 132 -23.46 -12.96 21.13
CA LYS A 132 -22.84 -12.16 20.06
C LYS A 132 -21.82 -11.16 20.60
N ILE A 133 -20.87 -10.79 19.75
CA ILE A 133 -19.66 -10.00 20.07
C ILE A 133 -20.00 -8.69 20.83
N PHE A 134 -21.13 -8.06 20.52
CA PHE A 134 -21.58 -6.83 21.19
C PHE A 134 -21.71 -6.98 22.71
N VAL A 135 -22.34 -8.07 23.16
CA VAL A 135 -22.61 -8.39 24.56
C VAL A 135 -21.32 -8.85 25.23
N THR A 136 -20.63 -9.84 24.63
CA THR A 136 -19.36 -10.40 25.11
C THR A 136 -18.33 -9.30 25.44
N ASN A 137 -18.14 -8.35 24.53
CA ASN A 137 -17.13 -7.30 24.70
C ASN A 137 -17.49 -6.30 25.81
N ARG A 138 -18.78 -6.03 26.04
CA ARG A 138 -19.24 -5.07 27.06
C ARG A 138 -19.23 -5.68 28.45
N VAL A 139 -19.69 -6.93 28.56
CA VAL A 139 -19.63 -7.68 29.83
C VAL A 139 -18.18 -7.88 30.27
N SER A 140 -17.26 -8.23 29.35
CA SER A 140 -15.83 -8.31 29.66
C SER A 140 -15.33 -7.00 30.27
N LYS A 141 -15.61 -5.86 29.63
CA LYS A 141 -15.21 -4.54 30.14
C LYS A 141 -15.83 -4.19 31.51
N ILE A 142 -17.07 -4.59 31.77
CA ILE A 142 -17.70 -4.39 33.07
C ILE A 142 -16.95 -5.17 34.16
N ARG A 143 -16.67 -6.45 33.90
CA ARG A 143 -15.92 -7.33 34.82
C ARG A 143 -14.48 -6.83 35.05
N ASP A 144 -13.83 -6.31 34.01
CA ASP A 144 -12.48 -5.75 34.11
C ASP A 144 -12.44 -4.46 34.95
N LEU A 145 -13.44 -3.58 34.79
CA LEU A 145 -13.49 -2.30 35.48
C LEU A 145 -13.88 -2.42 36.95
N VAL A 146 -14.74 -3.39 37.29
CA VAL A 146 -15.26 -3.57 38.64
C VAL A 146 -15.40 -5.07 38.98
N PRO A 147 -14.27 -5.78 39.20
CA PRO A 147 -14.27 -7.23 39.38
C PRO A 147 -14.96 -7.70 40.68
N GLN A 148 -14.98 -6.85 41.71
CA GLN A 148 -15.54 -7.15 43.04
C GLN A 148 -16.95 -6.56 43.24
N CYS A 149 -17.65 -6.19 42.15
CA CYS A 149 -18.99 -5.61 42.24
C CYS A 149 -20.06 -6.69 42.34
N GLU A 150 -20.88 -6.62 43.38
CA GLU A 150 -22.12 -7.40 43.46
C GLU A 150 -23.21 -6.71 42.65
N TRP A 151 -23.79 -7.40 41.69
CA TRP A 151 -24.92 -6.92 40.90
C TRP A 151 -26.22 -7.53 41.40
N ALA A 152 -27.22 -6.69 41.62
CA ALA A 152 -28.54 -7.09 42.11
C ALA A 152 -29.65 -6.43 41.28
N HIS A 153 -30.86 -6.99 41.38
CA HIS A 153 -32.03 -6.41 40.75
C HIS A 153 -32.70 -5.37 41.66
N VAL A 154 -33.25 -4.30 41.07
CA VAL A 154 -34.11 -3.32 41.75
C VAL A 154 -35.38 -3.11 40.92
N GLY A 155 -36.53 -2.88 41.54
CA GLY A 155 -37.72 -2.52 40.79
C GLY A 155 -37.56 -1.15 40.11
N THR A 156 -38.10 -0.97 38.90
CA THR A 156 -38.00 0.29 38.14
C THR A 156 -38.53 1.50 38.93
N SER A 157 -39.60 1.35 39.72
CA SER A 157 -40.14 2.42 40.58
C SER A 157 -39.21 2.82 41.73
N GLU A 158 -38.30 1.94 42.13
CA GLU A 158 -37.32 2.15 43.18
C GLU A 158 -35.93 2.47 42.62
N ASN A 159 -35.78 2.56 41.29
CA ASN A 159 -34.53 2.84 40.62
C ASN A 159 -34.31 4.36 40.51
N PRO A 160 -33.41 4.96 41.30
CA PRO A 160 -33.16 6.39 41.23
C PRO A 160 -32.43 6.83 39.94
N ALA A 161 -31.98 5.92 39.09
CA ALA A 161 -31.42 6.27 37.79
C ALA A 161 -32.48 6.48 36.70
N ASP A 162 -33.73 6.03 36.91
CA ASP A 162 -34.82 6.12 35.91
C ASP A 162 -35.18 7.56 35.52
N PRO A 163 -35.34 8.52 36.45
CA PRO A 163 -35.60 9.91 36.08
C PRO A 163 -34.51 10.52 35.21
N ALA A 164 -33.25 10.10 35.42
CA ALA A 164 -32.09 10.60 34.68
C ALA A 164 -31.92 9.95 33.29
N SER A 165 -32.44 8.75 33.07
CA SER A 165 -32.38 8.09 31.76
C SER A 165 -33.45 8.61 30.80
N ARG A 166 -34.61 9.04 31.33
CA ARG A 166 -35.76 9.58 30.57
C ARG A 166 -35.71 11.09 30.38
N GLY A 167 -34.93 11.78 31.22
CA GLY A 167 -34.83 13.23 31.25
C GLY A 167 -35.85 13.83 32.20
N LEU A 168 -35.41 14.82 32.99
CA LEU A 168 -36.22 15.48 34.00
C LEU A 168 -35.96 16.99 33.98
N LEU A 169 -37.02 17.78 34.17
CA LEU A 169 -36.92 19.25 34.29
C LEU A 169 -36.34 19.62 35.68
N SER A 170 -35.67 20.76 35.77
CA SER A 170 -34.97 21.21 36.98
C SER A 170 -35.87 21.25 38.23
N ASP A 171 -37.10 21.72 38.09
CA ASP A 171 -38.04 21.83 39.22
C ASP A 171 -38.50 20.45 39.72
N ALA A 172 -38.74 19.52 38.79
CA ALA A 172 -39.10 18.15 39.10
C ALA A 172 -37.92 17.36 39.71
N LEU A 173 -36.67 17.71 39.37
CA LEU A 173 -35.48 17.12 39.97
C LEU A 173 -35.32 17.49 41.45
N LEU A 174 -35.56 18.75 41.79
CA LEU A 174 -35.51 19.22 43.18
C LEU A 174 -36.62 18.59 44.04
N ALA A 175 -37.79 18.33 43.44
CA ALA A 175 -38.89 17.61 44.10
C ALA A 175 -38.63 16.10 44.25
N CYS A 176 -37.71 15.51 43.47
CA CYS A 176 -37.43 14.08 43.48
C CYS A 176 -36.47 13.70 44.62
N SER A 177 -37.03 13.54 45.82
CA SER A 177 -36.26 13.20 47.02
C SER A 177 -35.49 11.86 46.88
N SER A 178 -36.05 10.88 46.19
CA SER A 178 -35.43 9.57 45.94
C SER A 178 -34.18 9.65 45.04
N PHE A 179 -34.09 10.64 44.15
CA PHE A 179 -32.91 10.87 43.33
C PHE A 179 -31.74 11.45 44.14
N LEU A 180 -32.00 12.39 45.06
CA LEU A 180 -30.93 13.03 45.85
C LEU A 180 -30.54 12.26 47.11
N HIS A 181 -31.50 11.61 47.77
CA HIS A 181 -31.28 10.93 49.05
C HIS A 181 -31.25 9.39 48.91
N GLY A 182 -31.40 8.88 47.68
CA GLY A 182 -31.55 7.47 47.39
C GLY A 182 -32.94 6.92 47.78
N PRO A 183 -33.30 5.72 47.30
CA PRO A 183 -34.56 5.08 47.68
C PRO A 183 -34.58 4.72 49.17
N LYS A 184 -35.79 4.71 49.76
CA LYS A 184 -36.02 4.54 51.21
C LYS A 184 -35.35 3.29 51.78
N PHE A 185 -35.32 2.19 51.02
CA PHE A 185 -34.75 0.93 51.48
C PHE A 185 -33.24 1.01 51.77
N LEU A 186 -32.51 1.98 51.21
CA LEU A 186 -31.08 2.16 51.51
C LEU A 186 -30.82 2.63 52.95
N HIS A 187 -31.81 3.25 53.59
CA HIS A 187 -31.75 3.70 54.97
C HIS A 187 -32.05 2.56 55.96
N TYR A 188 -32.58 1.44 55.48
CA TYR A 188 -32.85 0.25 56.29
C TYR A 188 -31.62 -0.67 56.38
N ALA A 189 -31.69 -1.65 57.28
CA ALA A 189 -30.67 -2.70 57.40
C ALA A 189 -30.62 -3.57 56.13
N GLU A 190 -29.45 -4.11 55.77
CA GLU A 190 -29.27 -4.89 54.53
C GLU A 190 -30.20 -6.11 54.42
N CYS A 191 -30.61 -6.70 55.56
CA CYS A 191 -31.55 -7.81 55.59
C CYS A 191 -32.98 -7.44 55.15
N GLN A 192 -33.30 -6.14 55.13
CA GLN A 192 -34.60 -5.60 54.71
C GLN A 192 -34.57 -5.06 53.28
N TRP A 193 -33.44 -5.19 52.58
CA TRP A 193 -33.35 -4.76 51.19
C TRP A 193 -34.17 -5.70 50.30
N PRO A 194 -34.72 -5.20 49.18
CA PRO A 194 -35.51 -6.03 48.27
C PRO A 194 -34.63 -7.16 47.72
N VAL A 195 -34.84 -8.37 48.22
CA VAL A 195 -34.25 -9.60 47.65
C VAL A 195 -35.19 -10.05 46.55
N VAL A 196 -34.98 -9.53 45.35
CA VAL A 196 -35.65 -10.09 44.17
C VAL A 196 -34.88 -11.33 43.75
N THR A 197 -35.42 -12.50 44.08
CA THR A 197 -34.94 -13.78 43.57
C THR A 197 -35.18 -13.81 42.06
N THR A 198 -34.21 -13.33 41.28
CA THR A 198 -34.31 -13.37 39.82
C THR A 198 -34.31 -14.83 39.39
N SER A 199 -35.44 -15.29 38.85
CA SER A 199 -35.51 -16.53 38.08
C SER A 199 -34.45 -16.43 36.98
N SER A 200 -33.41 -17.27 37.03
CA SER A 200 -32.36 -17.26 36.02
C SER A 200 -32.98 -17.57 34.66
N VAL A 201 -33.11 -16.57 33.80
CA VAL A 201 -33.57 -16.78 32.42
C VAL A 201 -32.55 -17.69 31.73
N SER A 202 -33.04 -18.73 31.05
CA SER A 202 -32.14 -19.64 30.36
C SER A 202 -31.30 -18.84 29.34
N PRO A 203 -29.99 -19.10 29.20
CA PRO A 203 -29.14 -18.36 28.26
C PRO A 203 -29.68 -18.36 26.81
N GLU A 204 -30.48 -19.36 26.44
CA GLU A 204 -31.04 -19.56 25.11
C GLU A 204 -32.21 -18.61 24.79
N GLU A 205 -32.94 -18.20 25.83
CA GLU A 205 -34.05 -17.24 25.74
C GLU A 205 -33.58 -15.79 25.71
N LEU A 206 -32.31 -15.54 26.07
CA LEU A 206 -31.76 -14.19 26.09
C LEU A 206 -31.53 -13.63 24.68
N PRO A 207 -31.75 -12.32 24.49
CA PRO A 207 -31.40 -11.65 23.24
C PRO A 207 -29.91 -11.83 22.95
N GLU A 208 -29.55 -11.77 21.67
CA GLU A 208 -28.16 -11.89 21.22
C GLU A 208 -27.51 -13.27 21.50
N TYR A 209 -28.27 -14.27 21.94
CA TYR A 209 -27.79 -15.66 22.01
C TYR A 209 -27.34 -16.14 20.63
N LYS A 210 -26.12 -16.67 20.57
CA LYS A 210 -25.61 -17.41 19.41
C LYS A 210 -26.22 -18.79 19.50
N ARG A 211 -27.32 -19.01 18.78
CA ARG A 211 -27.83 -20.37 18.57
C ARG A 211 -26.66 -21.22 18.07
N PRO A 212 -26.24 -22.28 18.80
CA PRO A 212 -25.23 -23.16 18.30
C PRO A 212 -25.82 -23.84 17.07
N SER A 213 -25.39 -23.41 15.89
CA SER A 213 -25.68 -24.15 14.67
C SER A 213 -24.97 -25.50 14.84
N LYS A 214 -25.70 -26.54 15.24
CA LYS A 214 -25.28 -27.92 15.05
C LYS A 214 -25.28 -28.16 13.54
N ASN A 215 -24.25 -27.65 12.88
CA ASN A 215 -23.96 -27.98 11.50
C ASN A 215 -23.51 -29.44 11.52
N MET A 216 -24.46 -30.35 11.30
CA MET A 216 -24.12 -31.73 10.99
C MET A 216 -23.50 -31.70 9.59
N LEU A 217 -22.18 -31.57 9.56
CA LEU A 217 -21.41 -31.67 8.34
C LEU A 217 -21.48 -33.14 7.91
N LEU A 218 -22.43 -33.46 7.02
CA LEU A 218 -22.43 -34.74 6.33
C LEU A 218 -21.24 -34.72 5.36
N THR A 219 -20.03 -34.98 5.86
CA THR A 219 -18.86 -35.18 5.02
C THR A 219 -19.05 -36.48 4.27
N ARG A 220 -19.71 -36.43 3.11
CA ARG A 220 -19.38 -37.37 2.05
C ARG A 220 -17.94 -37.03 1.68
N GLN A 221 -16.97 -37.79 2.20
CA GLN A 221 -15.58 -37.72 1.73
C GLN A 221 -15.59 -38.07 0.25
N VAL A 222 -15.82 -37.07 -0.60
CA VAL A 222 -15.55 -37.18 -2.02
C VAL A 222 -14.05 -37.05 -2.12
N ASP A 223 -13.38 -38.21 -2.15
CA ASP A 223 -11.92 -38.32 -2.20
C ASP A 223 -11.36 -37.61 -3.45
N ALA A 224 -11.08 -36.31 -3.33
CA ALA A 224 -10.34 -35.54 -4.33
C ALA A 224 -8.90 -36.07 -4.51
N SER A 225 -8.46 -36.96 -3.62
CA SER A 225 -7.13 -37.58 -3.58
C SER A 225 -6.74 -38.18 -4.93
N PHE A 226 -7.69 -38.77 -5.67
CA PHE A 226 -7.38 -39.42 -6.94
C PHE A 226 -6.75 -38.46 -7.97
N ILE A 227 -7.35 -37.29 -8.19
CA ILE A 227 -6.85 -36.32 -9.18
C ILE A 227 -5.49 -35.75 -8.74
N GLN A 228 -5.30 -35.58 -7.42
CA GLN A 228 -4.07 -35.03 -6.84
C GLN A 228 -2.84 -35.95 -7.02
N ARG A 229 -3.02 -37.25 -7.33
CA ARG A 229 -1.92 -38.19 -7.59
C ARG A 229 -1.20 -37.95 -8.93
N PHE A 230 -1.75 -37.11 -9.81
CA PHE A 230 -1.24 -36.89 -11.15
C PHE A 230 -0.61 -35.52 -11.29
N SER A 231 0.63 -35.44 -11.77
CA SER A 231 1.32 -34.18 -12.05
C SER A 231 1.16 -33.69 -13.51
N VAL A 232 0.61 -34.54 -14.39
CA VAL A 232 0.51 -34.27 -15.84
C VAL A 232 -0.89 -34.61 -16.35
N LEU A 233 -1.53 -33.67 -17.07
CA LEU A 233 -2.87 -33.84 -17.62
C LEU A 233 -2.99 -35.08 -18.53
N ARG A 234 -2.02 -35.28 -19.43
CA ARG A 234 -1.99 -36.45 -20.32
C ARG A 234 -1.92 -37.78 -19.56
N LYS A 235 -1.28 -37.80 -18.38
CA LYS A 235 -1.16 -39.01 -17.55
C LYS A 235 -2.50 -39.39 -16.92
N ILE A 236 -3.22 -38.43 -16.33
CA ILE A 236 -4.57 -38.70 -15.79
C ILE A 236 -5.52 -39.12 -16.90
N GLN A 237 -5.49 -38.45 -18.06
CA GLN A 237 -6.38 -38.81 -19.15
C GLN A 237 -6.11 -40.23 -19.67
N ARG A 238 -4.83 -40.62 -19.78
CA ARG A 238 -4.43 -41.94 -20.24
C ARG A 238 -4.84 -43.05 -19.26
N VAL A 239 -4.57 -42.86 -17.96
CA VAL A 239 -4.90 -43.85 -16.93
C VAL A 239 -6.41 -44.05 -16.85
N LEU A 240 -7.18 -42.96 -16.77
CA LEU A 240 -8.64 -43.05 -16.71
C LEU A 240 -9.25 -43.61 -17.99
N ALA A 241 -8.68 -43.35 -19.17
CA ALA A 241 -9.14 -43.96 -20.41
C ALA A 241 -9.03 -45.50 -20.35
N TYR A 242 -7.91 -46.04 -19.86
CA TYR A 242 -7.76 -47.48 -19.65
C TYR A 242 -8.70 -48.02 -18.57
N CYS A 243 -8.90 -47.29 -17.46
CA CYS A 243 -9.87 -47.68 -16.44
C CYS A 243 -11.30 -47.73 -17.00
N LEU A 244 -11.68 -46.77 -17.86
CA LEU A 244 -12.98 -46.77 -18.53
C LEU A 244 -13.11 -47.92 -19.52
N ARG A 245 -12.07 -48.22 -20.31
CA ARG A 245 -12.05 -49.41 -21.19
C ARG A 245 -12.22 -50.70 -20.39
N PHE A 246 -11.53 -50.83 -19.26
CA PHE A 246 -11.69 -51.99 -18.38
C PHE A 246 -13.10 -52.08 -17.82
N ALA A 247 -13.68 -50.97 -17.36
CA ALA A 247 -15.05 -50.93 -16.87
C ALA A 247 -16.08 -51.27 -17.96
N ASP A 248 -15.90 -50.77 -19.19
CA ASP A 248 -16.76 -51.10 -20.33
C ASP A 248 -16.60 -52.59 -20.71
N LYS A 249 -15.38 -53.16 -20.66
CA LYS A 249 -15.13 -54.60 -20.86
C LYS A 249 -15.80 -55.45 -19.78
N ALA A 250 -15.69 -55.06 -18.52
CA ALA A 250 -16.33 -55.74 -17.39
C ALA A 250 -17.87 -55.69 -17.46
N ARG A 251 -18.42 -54.68 -18.14
CA ARG A 251 -19.85 -54.51 -18.42
C ARG A 251 -20.28 -55.12 -19.77
N GLN A 252 -19.43 -55.94 -20.39
CA GLN A 252 -19.69 -56.61 -21.68
C GLN A 252 -20.03 -55.64 -22.84
N ARG A 253 -19.52 -54.41 -22.80
CA ARG A 253 -19.63 -53.46 -23.91
C ARG A 253 -18.51 -53.67 -24.91
N THR A 254 -18.72 -53.26 -26.16
CA THR A 254 -17.68 -53.27 -27.19
C THR A 254 -16.54 -52.32 -26.81
N VAL A 255 -15.30 -52.84 -26.78
CA VAL A 255 -14.11 -52.08 -26.44
C VAL A 255 -13.12 -52.12 -27.60
N VAL A 256 -12.61 -50.95 -27.98
CA VAL A 256 -11.60 -50.82 -29.03
C VAL A 256 -10.22 -51.26 -28.48
N SER A 257 -9.55 -52.16 -29.19
CA SER A 257 -8.17 -52.56 -28.91
C SER A 257 -7.18 -51.59 -29.58
N GLY A 258 -6.01 -51.38 -28.97
CA GLY A 258 -4.96 -50.49 -29.50
C GLY A 258 -4.73 -49.19 -28.69
N PRO A 259 -4.03 -48.19 -29.25
CA PRO A 259 -3.71 -46.94 -28.55
C PRO A 259 -4.96 -46.13 -28.19
N ILE A 260 -4.86 -45.26 -27.19
CA ILE A 260 -5.97 -44.38 -26.77
C ILE A 260 -6.19 -43.30 -27.82
N THR A 261 -7.43 -43.21 -28.28
CA THR A 261 -7.86 -42.23 -29.29
C THR A 261 -8.07 -40.85 -28.67
N TRP A 262 -8.07 -39.81 -29.51
CA TRP A 262 -8.37 -38.45 -29.06
C TRP A 262 -9.78 -38.32 -28.46
N LEU A 263 -10.76 -39.04 -29.02
CA LEU A 263 -12.15 -39.03 -28.53
C LEU A 263 -12.25 -39.56 -27.09
N GLU A 264 -11.45 -40.57 -26.75
CA GLU A 264 -11.36 -41.11 -25.39
C GLU A 264 -10.68 -40.13 -24.43
N TYR A 265 -9.63 -39.44 -24.88
CA TYR A 265 -9.02 -38.37 -24.07
C TYR A 265 -10.00 -37.23 -23.78
N GLU A 266 -10.85 -36.87 -24.74
CA GLU A 266 -11.89 -35.86 -24.57
C GLU A 266 -13.02 -36.35 -23.64
N LYS A 267 -13.49 -37.58 -23.82
CA LYS A 267 -14.48 -38.23 -22.93
C LYS A 267 -14.00 -38.23 -21.48
N VAL A 268 -12.73 -38.57 -21.25
CA VAL A 268 -12.12 -38.55 -19.92
C VAL A 268 -12.03 -37.12 -19.37
N LEU A 269 -11.63 -36.16 -20.19
CA LEU A 269 -11.53 -34.76 -19.76
C LEU A 269 -12.89 -34.21 -19.30
N ILE A 270 -13.97 -34.53 -20.02
CA ILE A 270 -15.34 -34.17 -19.64
C ILE A 270 -15.70 -34.82 -18.30
N LYS A 271 -15.45 -36.12 -18.12
CA LYS A 271 -15.76 -36.84 -16.85
C LYS A 271 -14.98 -36.29 -15.66
N VAL A 272 -13.68 -35.98 -15.82
CA VAL A 272 -12.84 -35.40 -14.77
C VAL A 272 -13.30 -33.98 -14.45
N THR A 273 -13.71 -33.21 -15.46
CA THR A 273 -14.28 -31.87 -15.29
C THR A 273 -15.59 -31.94 -14.50
N MET A 274 -16.52 -32.81 -14.90
CA MET A 274 -17.79 -33.03 -14.22
C MET A 274 -17.55 -33.39 -12.74
N TYR A 275 -16.65 -34.32 -12.46
CA TYR A 275 -16.28 -34.67 -11.09
C TYR A 275 -15.69 -33.49 -10.31
N THR A 276 -14.79 -32.71 -10.93
CA THR A 276 -14.17 -31.54 -10.31
C THR A 276 -15.20 -30.45 -10.02
N GLN A 277 -16.15 -30.20 -10.93
CA GLN A 277 -17.21 -29.23 -10.75
C GLN A 277 -18.17 -29.65 -9.64
N ARG A 278 -18.55 -30.92 -9.56
CA ARG A 278 -19.36 -31.44 -8.45
C ARG A 278 -18.67 -31.28 -7.09
N LEU A 279 -17.34 -31.27 -7.05
CA LEU A 279 -16.57 -31.10 -5.81
C LEU A 279 -16.43 -29.63 -5.37
N TYR A 280 -16.18 -28.71 -6.31
CA TYR A 280 -15.93 -27.30 -6.00
C TYR A 280 -17.15 -26.38 -6.18
N TYR A 281 -18.15 -26.83 -6.92
CA TYR A 281 -19.34 -26.09 -7.32
C TYR A 281 -20.60 -26.95 -7.11
N SER A 282 -20.65 -27.78 -6.06
CA SER A 282 -21.82 -28.58 -5.69
C SER A 282 -23.07 -27.72 -5.56
N ASP A 283 -22.96 -26.64 -4.79
CA ASP A 283 -24.09 -25.77 -4.46
C ASP A 283 -24.59 -25.04 -5.72
N LEU A 284 -23.65 -24.56 -6.54
CA LEU A 284 -23.95 -23.94 -7.83
C LEU A 284 -24.63 -24.94 -8.78
N TYR A 285 -24.14 -26.18 -8.85
CA TYR A 285 -24.75 -27.21 -9.68
C TYR A 285 -26.20 -27.48 -9.27
N HIS A 286 -26.46 -27.64 -7.97
CA HIS A 286 -27.82 -27.81 -7.45
C HIS A 286 -28.71 -26.60 -7.76
N GLN A 287 -28.21 -25.38 -7.58
CA GLN A 287 -28.96 -24.16 -7.92
C GLN A 287 -29.32 -24.08 -9.41
N LEU A 288 -28.46 -24.57 -10.31
CA LEU A 288 -28.70 -24.55 -11.75
C LEU A 288 -29.65 -25.65 -12.23
N VAL A 289 -29.67 -26.80 -11.56
CA VAL A 289 -30.58 -27.91 -11.87
C VAL A 289 -31.98 -27.67 -11.27
N THR A 290 -32.06 -27.03 -10.10
CA THR A 290 -33.33 -26.66 -9.47
C THR A 290 -33.84 -25.33 -10.03
N SER A 291 -34.78 -25.41 -10.97
CA SER A 291 -35.50 -24.28 -11.57
C SER A 291 -36.06 -23.37 -10.47
N ASN A 292 -35.64 -22.10 -10.40
CA ASN A 292 -35.99 -21.03 -9.43
C ASN A 292 -34.99 -20.70 -8.31
N SER A 293 -33.75 -21.20 -8.35
CA SER A 293 -32.73 -20.82 -7.36
C SER A 293 -31.95 -19.57 -7.78
N ILE A 294 -31.82 -18.57 -6.91
CA ILE A 294 -30.93 -17.42 -7.16
C ILE A 294 -29.47 -17.89 -7.05
N VAL A 295 -28.70 -17.72 -8.13
CA VAL A 295 -27.29 -18.10 -8.16
C VAL A 295 -26.48 -17.23 -7.20
N THR A 296 -25.80 -17.87 -6.25
CA THR A 296 -24.90 -17.21 -5.29
C THR A 296 -23.53 -17.90 -5.30
N PRO A 297 -22.41 -17.16 -5.20
CA PRO A 297 -22.25 -15.71 -5.05
C PRO A 297 -22.51 -14.90 -6.34
N SER A 298 -22.78 -13.60 -6.18
CA SER A 298 -23.05 -12.66 -7.29
C SER A 298 -21.96 -12.61 -8.35
N SER A 299 -20.70 -12.87 -7.98
CA SER A 299 -19.56 -12.95 -8.91
C SER A 299 -19.65 -14.12 -9.89
N LEU A 300 -20.26 -15.25 -9.50
CA LEU A 300 -20.55 -16.36 -10.39
C LEU A 300 -21.85 -16.11 -11.17
N ALA A 301 -22.85 -15.46 -10.56
CA ALA A 301 -24.09 -15.10 -11.24
C ALA A 301 -23.86 -14.18 -12.46
N GLN A 302 -22.90 -13.25 -12.38
CA GLN A 302 -22.49 -12.39 -13.50
C GLN A 302 -22.01 -13.16 -14.74
N LEU A 303 -21.55 -14.40 -14.56
CA LEU A 303 -21.10 -15.27 -15.64
C LEU A 303 -22.26 -16.01 -16.33
N ALA A 304 -23.51 -15.81 -15.87
CA ALA A 304 -24.71 -16.51 -16.34
C ALA A 304 -24.47 -18.02 -16.56
N PRO A 305 -24.00 -18.76 -15.54
CA PRO A 305 -23.60 -20.15 -15.71
C PRO A 305 -24.81 -21.03 -16.02
N PHE A 306 -24.61 -22.08 -16.82
CA PHE A 306 -25.64 -23.07 -17.14
C PHE A 306 -25.02 -24.47 -17.28
N VAL A 307 -25.84 -25.51 -17.14
CA VAL A 307 -25.41 -26.91 -17.33
C VAL A 307 -25.66 -27.32 -18.78
N ASP A 308 -24.66 -27.90 -19.44
CA ASP A 308 -24.77 -28.35 -20.83
C ASP A 308 -25.29 -29.80 -20.94
N ALA A 309 -25.43 -30.30 -22.18
CA ALA A 309 -25.87 -31.67 -22.45
C ALA A 309 -24.93 -32.78 -21.91
N HIS A 310 -23.69 -32.43 -21.54
CA HIS A 310 -22.71 -33.34 -20.95
C HIS A 310 -22.66 -33.25 -19.42
N ASP A 311 -23.62 -32.55 -18.81
CA ASP A 311 -23.72 -32.35 -17.37
C ASP A 311 -22.53 -31.59 -16.76
N ILE A 312 -21.93 -30.68 -17.54
CA ILE A 312 -20.87 -29.78 -17.08
C ILE A 312 -21.33 -28.32 -17.07
N ILE A 313 -20.85 -27.57 -16.07
CA ILE A 313 -21.15 -26.15 -15.92
C ILE A 313 -20.32 -25.34 -16.91
N ARG A 314 -21.00 -24.56 -17.75
CA ARG A 314 -20.38 -23.63 -18.70
C ARG A 314 -20.77 -22.20 -18.38
N VAL A 315 -19.92 -21.27 -18.82
CA VAL A 315 -20.16 -19.83 -18.69
C VAL A 315 -21.07 -19.37 -19.82
N GLY A 316 -22.14 -18.66 -19.47
CA GLY A 316 -23.03 -17.97 -20.41
C GLY A 316 -22.44 -16.64 -20.88
N GLY A 317 -23.08 -16.00 -21.85
CA GLY A 317 -22.62 -14.70 -22.34
C GLY A 317 -23.31 -14.21 -23.60
N ARG A 318 -22.94 -13.00 -24.01
CA ARG A 318 -23.54 -12.26 -25.15
C ARG A 318 -23.04 -12.70 -26.53
N LEU A 319 -22.24 -13.78 -26.60
CA LEU A 319 -21.56 -14.23 -27.82
C LEU A 319 -22.32 -15.37 -28.55
N GLN A 320 -23.61 -15.57 -28.25
CA GLN A 320 -24.41 -16.67 -28.78
C GLN A 320 -24.50 -16.67 -30.32
N HIS A 321 -24.58 -15.49 -30.95
CA HIS A 321 -24.76 -15.33 -32.40
C HIS A 321 -23.47 -15.31 -33.24
N LEU A 322 -22.27 -15.40 -32.63
CA LEU A 322 -21.01 -15.39 -33.39
C LEU A 322 -20.74 -16.74 -34.08
N GLY A 323 -20.04 -16.79 -35.21
CA GLY A 323 -19.62 -18.03 -35.89
C GLY A 323 -18.50 -18.82 -35.19
N LEU A 324 -18.36 -18.72 -33.86
CA LEU A 324 -17.30 -19.38 -33.09
C LEU A 324 -17.69 -20.81 -32.68
N ARG A 325 -16.70 -21.66 -32.41
CA ARG A 325 -16.93 -23.00 -31.82
C ARG A 325 -17.63 -22.87 -30.46
N THR A 326 -18.50 -23.83 -30.14
CA THR A 326 -19.30 -23.89 -28.89
C THR A 326 -18.43 -23.75 -27.63
N ASP A 327 -17.27 -24.41 -27.58
CA ASP A 327 -16.31 -24.31 -26.48
C ASP A 327 -15.75 -22.88 -26.27
N ALA A 328 -15.65 -22.09 -27.33
CA ALA A 328 -15.17 -20.71 -27.25
C ALA A 328 -16.30 -19.72 -26.90
N LYS A 329 -17.54 -20.04 -27.28
CA LYS A 329 -18.74 -19.27 -26.88
C LYS A 329 -19.08 -19.48 -25.41
N HIS A 330 -19.01 -20.73 -24.98
CA HIS A 330 -19.43 -21.19 -23.65
C HIS A 330 -18.30 -21.99 -23.01
N PRO A 331 -17.25 -21.31 -22.51
CA PRO A 331 -16.11 -21.98 -21.92
C PRO A 331 -16.50 -22.69 -20.62
N ILE A 332 -15.81 -23.80 -20.34
CA ILE A 332 -16.05 -24.67 -19.20
C ILE A 332 -15.58 -24.00 -17.91
N LEU A 333 -16.45 -23.87 -16.92
CA LEU A 333 -16.15 -23.18 -15.66
C LEU A 333 -15.29 -24.05 -14.74
N LEU A 334 -14.13 -23.56 -14.31
CA LEU A 334 -13.25 -24.26 -13.38
C LEU A 334 -12.81 -23.36 -12.22
N SER A 335 -12.71 -23.95 -11.03
CA SER A 335 -12.16 -23.25 -9.86
C SER A 335 -10.63 -23.19 -9.93
N LYS A 336 -10.06 -22.04 -9.54
CA LYS A 336 -8.59 -21.86 -9.43
C LYS A 336 -7.93 -22.81 -8.44
N SER A 337 -8.67 -23.24 -7.41
CA SER A 337 -8.17 -24.14 -6.37
C SER A 337 -8.13 -25.59 -6.84
N SER A 338 -8.83 -25.93 -7.94
CA SER A 338 -8.87 -27.29 -8.43
C SER A 338 -7.52 -27.74 -8.99
N HIS A 339 -7.12 -28.96 -8.65
CA HIS A 339 -5.89 -29.54 -9.19
C HIS A 339 -5.97 -29.73 -10.72
N LEU A 340 -7.17 -30.03 -11.26
CA LEU A 340 -7.40 -30.09 -12.70
C LEU A 340 -7.05 -28.76 -13.39
N ALA A 341 -7.45 -27.62 -12.83
CA ALA A 341 -7.09 -26.31 -13.38
C ALA A 341 -5.57 -26.09 -13.42
N GLN A 342 -4.85 -26.55 -12.39
CA GLN A 342 -3.38 -26.49 -12.35
C GLN A 342 -2.76 -27.37 -13.44
N LEU A 343 -3.27 -28.59 -13.63
CA LEU A 343 -2.82 -29.51 -14.68
C LEU A 343 -3.06 -28.97 -16.09
N ILE A 344 -4.21 -28.34 -16.34
CA ILE A 344 -4.53 -27.68 -17.62
C ILE A 344 -3.57 -26.53 -17.88
N VAL A 345 -3.39 -25.63 -16.91
CA VAL A 345 -2.46 -24.50 -17.03
C VAL A 345 -1.03 -24.99 -17.29
N HIS A 346 -0.58 -26.01 -16.55
CA HIS A 346 0.75 -26.60 -16.73
C HIS A 346 0.91 -27.23 -18.12
N HIS A 347 -0.12 -27.93 -18.62
CA HIS A 347 -0.11 -28.52 -19.96
C HIS A 347 0.05 -27.46 -21.06
N TYR A 348 -0.73 -26.37 -21.02
CA TYR A 348 -0.61 -25.28 -21.99
C TYR A 348 0.72 -24.52 -21.85
N HIS A 349 1.22 -24.33 -20.63
CA HIS A 349 2.53 -23.71 -20.40
C HIS A 349 3.67 -24.53 -21.03
N LEU A 350 3.66 -25.86 -20.88
CA LEU A 350 4.69 -26.73 -21.49
C LEU A 350 4.53 -26.83 -23.01
N ASN A 351 3.31 -27.01 -23.53
CA ASN A 351 3.07 -27.12 -24.97
C ASN A 351 3.42 -25.83 -25.74
N THR A 352 3.40 -24.67 -25.07
CA THR A 352 3.81 -23.39 -25.65
C THR A 352 5.30 -23.08 -25.44
N LEU A 353 6.12 -24.08 -25.09
CA LEU A 353 7.55 -23.94 -24.82
C LEU A 353 7.82 -22.87 -23.74
N HIS A 354 7.15 -23.00 -22.59
CA HIS A 354 7.24 -22.08 -21.47
C HIS A 354 6.65 -20.67 -21.73
N GLY A 355 5.56 -20.62 -22.51
CA GLY A 355 4.84 -19.38 -22.83
C GLY A 355 4.48 -18.54 -21.59
N GLY A 356 4.59 -17.22 -21.74
CA GLY A 356 4.28 -16.26 -20.68
C GLY A 356 2.78 -16.14 -20.36
N THR A 357 2.45 -15.43 -19.28
CA THR A 357 1.08 -15.35 -18.73
C THR A 357 0.01 -14.94 -19.75
N ARG A 358 0.32 -14.02 -20.68
CA ARG A 358 -0.64 -13.54 -21.69
C ARG A 358 -0.97 -14.63 -22.73
N LEU A 359 0.05 -15.34 -23.21
CA LEU A 359 -0.11 -16.40 -24.22
C LEU A 359 -0.87 -17.61 -23.66
N VAL A 360 -0.48 -18.06 -22.46
CA VAL A 360 -1.16 -19.20 -21.82
C VAL A 360 -2.61 -18.85 -21.49
N ALA A 361 -2.89 -17.62 -21.05
CA ALA A 361 -4.25 -17.18 -20.77
C ALA A 361 -5.14 -17.21 -22.03
N SER A 362 -4.64 -16.70 -23.17
CA SER A 362 -5.44 -16.66 -24.40
C SER A 362 -5.77 -18.05 -24.93
N LEU A 363 -4.88 -19.03 -24.77
CA LEU A 363 -5.11 -20.41 -25.20
C LEU A 363 -6.07 -21.16 -24.27
N VAL A 364 -5.93 -20.99 -22.95
CA VAL A 364 -6.82 -21.63 -21.97
C VAL A 364 -8.25 -21.08 -22.09
N GLN A 365 -8.41 -19.76 -22.28
CA GLN A 365 -9.71 -19.11 -22.40
C GLN A 365 -10.53 -19.54 -23.62
N ARG A 366 -9.92 -20.20 -24.62
CA ARG A 366 -10.65 -20.76 -25.77
C ARG A 366 -11.53 -21.96 -25.42
N ARG A 367 -11.29 -22.62 -24.29
CA ARG A 367 -12.07 -23.80 -23.84
C ARG A 367 -12.47 -23.74 -22.36
N PHE A 368 -11.69 -23.07 -21.52
CA PHE A 368 -11.87 -23.06 -20.07
C PHE A 368 -11.92 -21.65 -19.50
N TRP A 369 -12.89 -21.43 -18.62
CA TRP A 369 -12.97 -20.23 -17.79
C TRP A 369 -12.53 -20.56 -16.37
N ILE A 370 -11.24 -20.32 -16.09
CA ILE A 370 -10.68 -20.47 -14.74
C ILE A 370 -10.84 -19.15 -13.99
N VAL A 371 -11.55 -19.16 -12.87
CA VAL A 371 -11.73 -17.97 -12.02
C VAL A 371 -10.35 -17.41 -11.63
N SER A 372 -10.11 -16.12 -11.84
CA SER A 372 -8.79 -15.50 -11.60
C SER A 372 -7.61 -16.16 -12.34
N ILE A 373 -7.80 -16.55 -13.62
CA ILE A 373 -6.82 -17.28 -14.45
C ILE A 373 -5.37 -16.75 -14.38
N ARG A 374 -5.16 -15.43 -14.35
CA ARG A 374 -3.81 -14.82 -14.28
C ARG A 374 -3.05 -15.18 -13.00
N ALA A 375 -3.75 -15.39 -11.89
CA ALA A 375 -3.14 -15.81 -10.64
C ALA A 375 -2.71 -17.28 -10.73
N ALA A 376 -3.58 -18.15 -11.24
CA ALA A 376 -3.27 -19.57 -11.44
C ALA A 376 -2.08 -19.78 -12.40
N ILE A 377 -2.01 -19.02 -13.49
CA ILE A 377 -0.89 -19.08 -14.44
C ILE A 377 0.42 -18.60 -13.80
N ARG A 378 0.39 -17.48 -13.06
CA ARG A 378 1.60 -16.99 -12.35
C ARG A 378 2.12 -18.03 -11.36
N GLN A 379 1.24 -18.70 -10.63
CA GLN A 379 1.61 -19.76 -9.70
C GLN A 379 2.24 -20.96 -10.43
N ALA A 380 1.66 -21.39 -11.56
CA ALA A 380 2.19 -22.49 -12.36
C ALA A 380 3.57 -22.17 -12.97
N ILE A 381 3.77 -20.94 -13.47
CA ILE A 381 5.05 -20.47 -14.00
C ILE A 381 6.10 -20.39 -12.89
N PHE A 382 5.74 -19.90 -11.69
CA PHE A 382 6.66 -19.82 -10.55
C PHE A 382 7.11 -21.20 -10.05
N LYS A 383 6.23 -22.21 -10.12
CA LYS A 383 6.56 -23.60 -9.79
C LYS A 383 7.35 -24.31 -10.90
N CYS A 384 7.45 -23.74 -12.09
CA CYS A 384 8.18 -24.35 -13.20
C CYS A 384 9.69 -24.16 -12.99
N THR A 385 10.41 -25.26 -12.76
CA THR A 385 11.86 -25.24 -12.51
C THR A 385 12.65 -24.62 -13.65
N VAL A 386 12.25 -24.86 -14.90
CA VAL A 386 12.86 -24.24 -16.09
C VAL A 386 12.69 -22.73 -16.04
N CYS A 387 11.47 -22.22 -15.90
CA CYS A 387 11.23 -20.78 -15.80
C CYS A 387 11.91 -20.14 -14.59
N THR A 388 11.94 -20.82 -13.44
CA THR A 388 12.59 -20.32 -12.23
C THR A 388 14.10 -20.26 -12.39
N ARG A 389 14.73 -21.25 -13.04
CA ARG A 389 16.17 -21.20 -13.40
C ARG A 389 16.47 -20.04 -14.35
N TYR A 390 15.65 -19.81 -15.37
CA TYR A 390 15.81 -18.66 -16.29
C TYR A 390 15.48 -17.30 -15.64
N LYS A 391 14.66 -17.27 -14.58
CA LYS A 391 14.28 -16.05 -13.85
C LYS A 391 15.07 -15.79 -12.57
N ALA A 392 15.94 -16.71 -12.14
CA ALA A 392 16.68 -16.59 -10.89
C ALA A 392 17.62 -15.39 -10.94
N ALA A 393 17.10 -14.21 -10.59
CA ALA A 393 17.88 -13.05 -10.22
C ALA A 393 18.26 -13.20 -8.75
N ALA A 394 19.52 -12.93 -8.43
CA ALA A 394 20.02 -12.96 -7.06
C ALA A 394 19.16 -12.12 -6.10
N PRO A 395 18.97 -12.55 -4.84
CA PRO A 395 18.22 -11.80 -3.85
C PRO A 395 18.83 -10.39 -3.69
N GLN A 396 18.03 -9.36 -3.93
CA GLN A 396 18.42 -7.97 -3.69
C GLN A 396 18.24 -7.68 -2.18
N PRO A 397 19.31 -7.38 -1.43
CA PRO A 397 19.20 -7.05 -0.01
C PRO A 397 18.41 -5.75 0.23
N LEU A 398 17.98 -5.54 1.47
CA LEU A 398 17.40 -4.27 1.93
C LEU A 398 18.36 -3.12 1.57
N MET A 399 17.84 -2.00 1.05
CA MET A 399 18.71 -0.90 0.61
C MET A 399 19.46 -0.32 1.83
N PRO A 400 20.79 -0.19 1.78
CA PRO A 400 21.57 0.39 2.86
C PRO A 400 21.24 1.88 3.02
N ASP A 401 21.51 2.42 4.22
CA ASP A 401 21.39 3.85 4.50
C ASP A 401 22.20 4.68 3.49
N LEU A 402 21.73 5.91 3.24
CA LEU A 402 22.39 6.81 2.30
C LEU A 402 23.81 7.11 2.80
N PRO A 403 24.86 6.91 1.97
CA PRO A 403 26.23 7.16 2.39
C PRO A 403 26.39 8.62 2.84
N SER A 404 27.23 8.85 3.86
CA SER A 404 27.50 10.17 4.46
C SER A 404 27.91 11.24 3.44
N THR A 405 28.53 10.82 2.33
CA THR A 405 28.86 11.65 1.16
C THR A 405 27.66 12.31 0.48
N ARG A 406 26.43 11.82 0.73
CA ARG A 406 25.18 12.38 0.21
C ARG A 406 24.47 13.32 1.19
N VAL A 407 24.88 13.34 2.46
CA VAL A 407 24.22 14.10 3.53
C VAL A 407 25.04 15.33 3.94
N GLN A 408 26.37 15.29 3.75
CA GLN A 408 27.26 16.41 4.05
C GLN A 408 27.41 17.38 2.87
N GLN A 409 27.47 18.67 3.17
CA GLN A 409 27.69 19.73 2.19
C GLN A 409 29.14 19.69 1.69
N PHE A 410 29.33 19.33 0.42
CA PHE A 410 30.64 19.33 -0.24
C PHE A 410 30.61 20.21 -1.48
N ARG A 411 31.79 20.73 -1.87
CA ARG A 411 31.93 21.40 -3.17
C ARG A 411 31.54 20.42 -4.30
N PRO A 412 30.96 20.92 -5.41
CA PRO A 412 30.71 20.10 -6.58
C PRO A 412 31.98 19.36 -7.01
N PHE A 413 31.84 18.09 -7.38
CA PHE A 413 32.94 17.19 -7.74
C PHE A 413 33.93 16.85 -6.61
N SER A 414 33.61 17.08 -5.33
CA SER A 414 34.38 16.48 -4.23
C SER A 414 34.35 14.96 -4.24
N ASN A 415 33.16 14.38 -4.46
CA ASN A 415 32.95 12.95 -4.54
C ASN A 415 32.50 12.60 -5.96
N VAL A 416 33.32 11.84 -6.68
CA VAL A 416 33.13 11.58 -8.11
C VAL A 416 32.99 10.09 -8.34
N GLY A 417 32.03 9.70 -9.17
CA GLY A 417 31.95 8.39 -9.80
C GLY A 417 32.41 8.47 -11.25
N MET A 418 33.17 7.47 -11.70
CA MET A 418 33.83 7.49 -12.99
C MET A 418 33.60 6.23 -13.81
N ASP A 419 33.43 6.39 -15.12
CA ASP A 419 33.22 5.30 -16.06
C ASP A 419 33.60 5.70 -17.51
N TYR A 420 33.93 4.73 -18.37
CA TYR A 420 34.21 4.94 -19.79
C TYR A 420 33.03 4.55 -20.68
N GLY A 421 32.60 5.45 -21.57
CA GLY A 421 31.64 5.16 -22.64
C GLY A 421 32.32 4.95 -23.99
N GLY A 422 31.87 3.99 -24.80
CA GLY A 422 32.42 3.74 -26.13
C GLY A 422 32.40 2.27 -26.55
N PRO A 423 33.08 1.90 -27.65
CA PRO A 423 33.90 2.75 -28.51
C PRO A 423 33.07 3.58 -29.50
N PHE A 424 33.57 4.77 -29.85
CA PHE A 424 33.11 5.61 -30.95
C PHE A 424 34.17 5.66 -32.06
N THR A 425 33.74 5.74 -33.32
CA THR A 425 34.69 5.81 -34.44
C THR A 425 34.93 7.28 -34.81
N ILE A 426 36.18 7.70 -34.75
CA ILE A 426 36.63 9.03 -35.20
C ILE A 426 37.51 8.92 -36.44
N LYS A 427 37.65 10.01 -37.19
CA LYS A 427 38.58 10.15 -38.32
C LYS A 427 39.59 11.27 -38.07
N GLU A 428 40.81 11.09 -38.52
CA GLU A 428 41.89 12.11 -38.37
C GLU A 428 41.58 13.40 -39.14
N SER A 429 40.95 13.31 -40.31
CA SER A 429 40.71 14.44 -41.19
C SER A 429 39.38 14.32 -41.94
N GLN A 430 38.91 15.44 -42.52
CA GLN A 430 37.72 15.46 -43.35
C GLN A 430 37.91 14.82 -44.74
N ARG A 431 39.13 14.39 -45.10
CA ARG A 431 39.44 13.69 -46.35
C ARG A 431 38.69 12.36 -46.49
N ARG A 432 38.31 12.00 -47.73
CA ARG A 432 37.50 10.78 -48.02
C ARG A 432 38.14 9.47 -47.56
N ASN A 433 39.47 9.36 -47.58
CA ASN A 433 40.22 8.16 -47.19
C ASN A 433 41.02 8.35 -45.88
N SER A 434 40.54 9.21 -44.97
CA SER A 434 41.19 9.40 -43.67
C SER A 434 41.15 8.10 -42.86
N LYS A 435 42.27 7.77 -42.20
CA LYS A 435 42.29 6.69 -41.22
C LYS A 435 41.27 6.95 -40.13
N THR A 436 40.63 5.87 -39.68
CA THR A 436 39.67 5.89 -38.58
C THR A 436 40.28 5.24 -37.35
N HIS A 437 40.03 5.86 -36.20
CA HIS A 437 40.50 5.40 -34.90
C HIS A 437 39.33 5.25 -33.94
N LYS A 438 39.52 4.44 -32.90
CA LYS A 438 38.55 4.36 -31.81
C LYS A 438 38.78 5.52 -30.85
N ALA A 439 37.69 6.06 -30.33
CA ALA A 439 37.70 7.01 -29.22
C ALA A 439 36.69 6.55 -28.15
N TYR A 440 36.94 6.99 -26.93
CA TYR A 440 36.19 6.69 -25.73
C TYR A 440 35.80 8.00 -25.04
N LEU A 441 34.84 7.93 -24.14
CA LEU A 441 34.35 9.07 -23.38
C LEU A 441 34.56 8.79 -21.89
N GLY A 442 35.41 9.57 -21.24
CA GLY A 442 35.50 9.60 -19.78
C GLY A 442 34.29 10.33 -19.22
N LEU A 443 33.45 9.63 -18.45
CA LEU A 443 32.32 10.18 -17.72
C LEU A 443 32.71 10.38 -16.27
N PHE A 444 32.64 11.62 -15.79
CA PHE A 444 32.78 11.98 -14.38
C PHE A 444 31.43 12.48 -13.85
N VAL A 445 30.88 11.84 -12.82
CA VAL A 445 29.60 12.22 -12.22
C VAL A 445 29.81 12.62 -10.77
N CYS A 446 29.42 13.85 -10.44
CA CYS A 446 29.41 14.35 -9.06
C CYS A 446 28.33 13.63 -8.25
N LEU A 447 28.69 12.99 -7.15
CA LEU A 447 27.75 12.25 -6.30
C LEU A 447 26.86 13.19 -5.45
N SER A 448 27.32 14.40 -5.17
CA SER A 448 26.58 15.39 -4.37
C SER A 448 25.52 16.13 -5.21
N THR A 449 25.94 16.79 -6.30
CA THR A 449 25.06 17.62 -7.14
C THR A 449 24.49 16.89 -8.35
N LYS A 450 24.92 15.65 -8.59
CA LYS A 450 24.62 14.87 -9.81
C LYS A 450 25.13 15.53 -11.10
N ALA A 451 25.97 16.57 -11.01
CA ALA A 451 26.58 17.20 -12.20
C ALA A 451 27.43 16.19 -12.98
N VAL A 452 27.44 16.31 -14.31
CA VAL A 452 28.19 15.43 -15.21
C VAL A 452 29.30 16.23 -15.88
N HIS A 453 30.47 15.63 -16.04
CA HIS A 453 31.56 16.14 -16.87
C HIS A 453 32.01 15.04 -17.85
N LEU A 454 32.22 15.44 -19.10
CA LEU A 454 32.49 14.53 -20.22
C LEU A 454 33.80 14.91 -20.91
N GLU A 455 34.71 13.95 -21.05
CA GLU A 455 35.98 14.14 -21.75
C GLU A 455 36.15 13.09 -22.85
N VAL A 456 36.62 13.52 -24.02
CA VAL A 456 36.96 12.60 -25.12
C VAL A 456 38.38 12.08 -24.91
N VAL A 457 38.56 10.77 -25.06
CA VAL A 457 39.84 10.08 -24.85
C VAL A 457 40.10 9.18 -26.07
N THR A 458 41.33 9.17 -26.58
CA THR A 458 41.69 8.43 -27.79
C THR A 458 42.02 6.95 -27.54
N ASP A 459 42.33 6.57 -26.30
CA ASP A 459 42.64 5.19 -25.93
C ASP A 459 42.19 4.85 -24.50
N LEU A 460 42.14 3.56 -24.17
CA LEU A 460 41.81 3.06 -22.82
C LEU A 460 43.06 2.88 -21.94
N SER A 461 44.23 3.38 -22.36
CA SER A 461 45.45 3.28 -21.57
C SER A 461 45.40 4.11 -20.28
N THR A 462 46.26 3.76 -19.32
CA THR A 462 46.43 4.51 -18.07
C THR A 462 46.84 5.96 -18.32
N GLU A 463 47.73 6.20 -19.27
CA GLU A 463 48.21 7.55 -19.62
C GLU A 463 47.11 8.41 -20.23
N ALA A 464 46.35 7.85 -21.17
CA ALA A 464 45.22 8.55 -21.78
C ALA A 464 44.14 8.89 -20.74
N PHE A 465 43.95 8.01 -19.77
CA PHE A 465 43.09 8.27 -18.62
C PHE A 465 43.63 9.40 -17.74
N LEU A 466 44.91 9.38 -17.35
CA LEU A 466 45.51 10.44 -16.53
C LEU A 466 45.40 11.81 -17.20
N ALA A 467 45.65 11.89 -18.50
CA ALA A 467 45.45 13.12 -19.26
C ALA A 467 43.98 13.62 -19.19
N SER A 468 43.01 12.71 -19.19
CA SER A 468 41.59 13.07 -19.01
C SER A 468 41.28 13.53 -17.58
N LEU A 469 41.91 12.92 -16.59
CA LEU A 469 41.79 13.30 -15.18
C LEU A 469 42.39 14.69 -14.95
N ASP A 470 43.54 15.01 -15.55
CA ASP A 470 44.15 16.33 -15.45
C ASP A 470 43.27 17.41 -16.07
N ARG A 471 42.66 17.15 -17.24
CA ARG A 471 41.68 18.07 -17.84
C ARG A 471 40.48 18.30 -16.93
N PHE A 472 39.97 17.23 -16.32
CA PHE A 472 38.89 17.32 -15.34
C PHE A 472 39.30 18.15 -14.11
N VAL A 473 40.45 17.85 -13.51
CA VAL A 473 40.98 18.53 -12.32
C VAL A 473 41.24 20.01 -12.62
N ALA A 474 41.81 20.34 -13.77
CA ALA A 474 42.05 21.72 -14.18
C ALA A 474 40.74 22.53 -14.31
N ARG A 475 39.63 21.88 -14.68
CA ARG A 475 38.31 22.53 -14.86
C ARG A 475 37.43 22.51 -13.62
N ARG A 476 37.54 21.47 -12.78
CA ARG A 476 36.60 21.17 -11.68
C ARG A 476 37.27 21.09 -10.31
N GLY A 477 38.60 21.16 -10.23
CA GLY A 477 39.40 21.03 -9.01
C GLY A 477 39.60 19.58 -8.54
N ILE A 478 40.61 19.35 -7.69
CA ILE A 478 41.02 18.02 -7.22
C ILE A 478 39.95 17.36 -6.34
N PRO A 479 39.36 16.21 -6.73
CA PRO A 479 38.34 15.54 -5.93
C PRO A 479 38.91 15.03 -4.60
N VAL A 480 38.05 14.95 -3.59
CA VAL A 480 38.37 14.33 -2.29
C VAL A 480 38.28 12.81 -2.42
N GLN A 481 37.31 12.30 -3.18
CA GLN A 481 37.12 10.86 -3.36
C GLN A 481 36.72 10.52 -4.80
N ILE A 482 37.42 9.55 -5.39
CA ILE A 482 37.13 9.00 -6.72
C ILE A 482 36.63 7.56 -6.56
N HIS A 483 35.52 7.24 -7.21
CA HIS A 483 34.97 5.88 -7.29
C HIS A 483 35.04 5.37 -8.73
N SER A 484 35.58 4.17 -8.92
CA SER A 484 35.64 3.50 -10.22
C SER A 484 35.42 2.00 -10.08
N ASP A 485 35.19 1.32 -11.21
CA ASP A 485 35.35 -0.13 -11.27
C ASP A 485 36.85 -0.51 -11.27
N CYS A 486 37.12 -1.83 -11.19
CA CYS A 486 38.47 -2.38 -11.18
C CYS A 486 39.09 -2.48 -12.60
N GLY A 487 38.74 -1.58 -13.52
CA GLY A 487 39.38 -1.49 -14.83
C GLY A 487 40.89 -1.31 -14.71
N THR A 488 41.66 -1.99 -15.58
CA THR A 488 43.13 -2.02 -15.51
C THR A 488 43.78 -0.64 -15.62
N ASN A 489 43.16 0.24 -16.41
CA ASN A 489 43.55 1.64 -16.57
C ASN A 489 43.35 2.47 -15.29
N TYR A 490 42.25 2.26 -14.57
CA TYR A 490 41.99 2.93 -13.30
C TYR A 490 42.87 2.39 -12.17
N VAL A 491 43.11 1.08 -12.14
CA VAL A 491 44.04 0.45 -11.19
C VAL A 491 45.46 0.97 -11.41
N GLY A 492 45.90 1.07 -12.67
CA GLY A 492 47.18 1.65 -13.03
C GLY A 492 47.31 3.12 -12.59
N ALA A 493 46.29 3.93 -12.86
CA ALA A 493 46.29 5.35 -12.52
C ALA A 493 46.26 5.57 -11.00
N ALA A 494 45.45 4.80 -10.26
CA ALA A 494 45.41 4.85 -8.81
C ALA A 494 46.75 4.48 -8.19
N LYS A 495 47.47 3.51 -8.77
CA LYS A 495 48.83 3.14 -8.32
C LYS A 495 49.81 4.30 -8.54
N GLN A 496 49.81 4.92 -9.72
CA GLN A 496 50.69 6.05 -10.02
C GLN A 496 50.39 7.27 -9.13
N LEU A 497 49.12 7.63 -8.97
CA LEU A 497 48.69 8.70 -8.05
C LEU A 497 49.09 8.38 -6.61
N LYS A 498 48.95 7.14 -6.16
CA LYS A 498 49.37 6.74 -4.81
C LYS A 498 50.87 6.93 -4.64
N THR A 499 51.70 6.56 -5.62
CA THR A 499 53.15 6.79 -5.57
C THR A 499 53.47 8.28 -5.47
N LEU A 500 52.83 9.12 -6.28
CA LEU A 500 53.00 10.59 -6.24
C LEU A 500 52.60 11.18 -4.89
N PHE A 501 51.48 10.75 -4.30
CA PHE A 501 51.06 11.20 -2.97
C PHE A 501 51.94 10.67 -1.81
N HIS A 502 52.74 9.62 -2.03
CA HIS A 502 53.63 9.06 -1.02
C HIS A 502 55.06 9.63 -1.06
N ASP A 503 55.42 10.30 -2.15
CA ASP A 503 56.70 10.98 -2.32
C ASP A 503 56.90 12.13 -1.31
N ALA A 504 58.12 12.27 -0.79
CA ALA A 504 58.44 13.12 0.36
C ALA A 504 58.41 14.62 -0.01
N ALA A 505 58.94 15.00 -1.18
CA ALA A 505 58.90 16.38 -1.68
C ALA A 505 57.46 16.83 -1.98
N THR A 506 56.65 15.90 -2.49
CA THR A 506 55.24 16.12 -2.80
C THR A 506 54.40 16.26 -1.52
N LYS A 507 54.72 15.49 -0.47
CA LYS A 507 54.07 15.62 0.86
C LYS A 507 54.30 17.00 1.49
N GLU A 508 55.51 17.54 1.42
CA GLU A 508 55.82 18.89 1.92
C GLU A 508 55.01 20.00 1.24
N ALA A 509 54.82 19.90 -0.07
CA ALA A 509 54.00 20.86 -0.83
C ALA A 509 52.48 20.68 -0.64
N LEU A 510 52.01 19.45 -0.36
CA LEU A 510 50.58 19.11 -0.22
C LEU A 510 50.06 19.10 1.23
N HIS A 511 50.91 19.38 2.22
CA HIS A 511 50.63 19.20 3.65
C HIS A 511 49.41 19.94 4.23
N ALA A 512 48.66 20.72 3.44
CA ALA A 512 47.51 21.47 3.96
C ALA A 512 46.10 21.05 3.50
N ARG A 513 45.81 20.46 2.32
CA ARG A 513 44.40 20.57 1.84
C ARG A 513 43.62 19.46 1.13
N VAL A 514 44.14 18.40 0.49
CA VAL A 514 43.22 17.39 -0.10
C VAL A 514 43.81 15.98 -0.19
N PRO A 515 43.42 15.02 0.68
CA PRO A 515 43.67 13.60 0.40
C PRO A 515 42.67 13.11 -0.64
N CYS A 516 43.08 13.00 -1.91
CA CYS A 516 42.29 12.35 -2.95
C CYS A 516 42.30 10.83 -2.73
N GLN A 517 41.26 10.28 -2.11
CA GLN A 517 41.12 8.85 -1.86
C GLN A 517 40.47 8.13 -3.05
N TRP A 518 41.11 7.07 -3.54
CA TRP A 518 40.53 6.22 -4.59
C TRP A 518 39.83 5.00 -3.97
N LYS A 519 38.56 4.78 -4.31
CA LYS A 519 37.78 3.61 -3.87
C LYS A 519 37.30 2.80 -5.06
N PHE A 520 37.65 1.52 -5.08
CA PHE A 520 37.20 0.58 -6.09
C PHE A 520 35.92 -0.12 -5.64
N ASN A 521 35.00 -0.33 -6.59
CA ASN A 521 33.82 -1.14 -6.34
C ASN A 521 34.24 -2.61 -6.04
N PRO A 522 33.58 -3.31 -5.09
CA PRO A 522 33.86 -4.71 -4.84
C PRO A 522 33.62 -5.54 -6.12
N PRO A 523 34.51 -6.48 -6.48
CA PRO A 523 34.33 -7.33 -7.65
C PRO A 523 32.99 -8.07 -7.53
N ALA A 524 32.19 -8.04 -8.61
CA ALA A 524 30.86 -8.65 -8.75
C ALA A 524 29.68 -7.99 -7.98
N ALA A 525 29.83 -6.79 -7.39
CA ALA A 525 28.73 -6.08 -6.72
C ALA A 525 28.41 -4.68 -7.30
N PRO A 526 27.89 -4.57 -8.55
CA PRO A 526 27.48 -3.30 -9.16
C PRO A 526 26.35 -2.58 -8.37
N HIS A 527 25.68 -3.28 -7.45
CA HIS A 527 24.61 -2.70 -6.63
C HIS A 527 25.05 -1.53 -5.72
N PHE A 528 26.34 -1.45 -5.36
CA PHE A 528 26.87 -0.30 -4.62
C PHE A 528 26.92 0.99 -5.47
N GLY A 529 26.89 0.87 -6.81
CA GLY A 529 26.95 1.98 -7.75
C GLY A 529 25.63 2.52 -8.28
N GLY A 530 24.50 2.00 -7.80
CA GLY A 530 23.20 2.11 -8.49
C GLY A 530 22.70 3.52 -8.83
N ILE A 531 23.15 4.57 -8.15
CA ILE A 531 22.71 5.97 -8.42
C ILE A 531 23.52 6.59 -9.56
N TRP A 532 24.85 6.42 -9.59
CA TRP A 532 25.68 6.94 -10.67
C TRP A 532 25.69 6.00 -11.88
N GLU A 533 25.65 4.69 -11.68
CA GLU A 533 25.56 3.70 -12.76
C GLU A 533 24.31 3.90 -13.62
N ALA A 534 23.16 4.21 -13.03
CA ALA A 534 21.94 4.48 -13.78
C ALA A 534 22.05 5.76 -14.63
N ALA A 535 22.60 6.84 -14.05
CA ALA A 535 22.83 8.10 -14.76
C ALA A 535 23.86 7.94 -15.90
N ILE A 536 24.96 7.24 -15.62
CA ILE A 536 26.02 6.92 -16.58
C ILE A 536 25.49 6.03 -17.70
N LYS A 537 24.73 4.98 -17.38
CA LYS A 537 24.16 4.03 -18.35
C LYS A 537 23.16 4.70 -19.28
N SER A 538 22.27 5.55 -18.75
CA SER A 538 21.33 6.31 -19.59
C SER A 538 22.09 7.28 -20.50
N THR A 539 23.06 8.02 -19.98
CA THR A 539 23.90 8.93 -20.79
C THR A 539 24.65 8.19 -21.91
N LYS A 540 25.30 7.06 -21.60
CA LYS A 540 25.98 6.19 -22.58
C LYS A 540 25.04 5.70 -23.69
N LEU A 541 23.83 5.26 -23.32
CA LEU A 541 22.83 4.77 -24.28
C LEU A 541 22.41 5.86 -25.26
N HIS A 542 22.14 7.07 -24.77
CA HIS A 542 21.75 8.20 -25.62
C HIS A 542 22.88 8.65 -26.53
N LEU A 543 24.10 8.75 -25.98
CA LEU A 543 25.29 9.09 -26.76
C LEU A 543 25.50 8.11 -27.90
N LYS A 544 25.45 6.80 -27.64
CA LYS A 544 25.60 5.77 -28.68
C LYS A 544 24.52 5.86 -29.76
N LYS A 545 23.28 6.16 -29.39
CA LYS A 545 22.15 6.29 -30.34
C LYS A 545 22.16 7.58 -31.16
N VAL A 546 22.78 8.64 -30.65
CA VAL A 546 22.87 9.95 -31.31
C VAL A 546 24.07 10.00 -32.24
N VAL A 547 25.22 9.52 -31.78
CA VAL A 547 26.42 9.39 -32.60
C VAL A 547 26.19 8.33 -33.68
N GLY A 548 25.52 7.22 -33.35
CA GLY A 548 25.14 6.19 -34.32
C GLY A 548 26.36 5.62 -35.05
N ASN A 549 26.25 5.51 -36.37
CA ASN A 549 27.36 5.09 -37.25
C ASN A 549 28.10 6.29 -37.88
N GLN A 550 27.82 7.51 -37.45
CA GLN A 550 28.45 8.70 -38.01
C GLN A 550 29.90 8.82 -37.50
N VAL A 551 30.83 9.05 -38.43
CA VAL A 551 32.25 9.21 -38.11
C VAL A 551 32.56 10.69 -38.00
N TYR A 552 32.93 11.15 -36.80
CA TYR A 552 33.27 12.55 -36.50
C TYR A 552 34.79 12.75 -36.48
N THR A 553 35.28 13.98 -36.73
CA THR A 553 36.66 14.33 -36.35
C THR A 553 36.75 14.51 -34.83
N LEU A 554 37.96 14.54 -34.29
CA LEU A 554 38.16 14.75 -32.84
C LEU A 554 37.51 16.06 -32.37
N GLU A 555 37.72 17.16 -33.08
CA GLU A 555 37.14 18.47 -32.76
C GLU A 555 35.61 18.48 -32.82
N GLU A 556 35.03 17.84 -33.85
CA GLU A 556 33.58 17.73 -34.00
C GLU A 556 32.96 16.93 -32.85
N LEU A 557 33.61 15.83 -32.45
CA LEU A 557 33.16 15.01 -31.33
C LEU A 557 33.31 15.76 -30.01
N MET A 558 34.45 16.42 -29.76
CA MET A 558 34.65 17.24 -28.56
C MET A 558 33.60 18.34 -28.44
N THR A 559 33.27 19.01 -29.55
CA THR A 559 32.23 20.04 -29.57
C THR A 559 30.86 19.46 -29.25
N LEU A 560 30.49 18.34 -29.89
CA LEU A 560 29.21 17.67 -29.64
C LEU A 560 29.07 17.25 -28.17
N ILE A 561 30.12 16.63 -27.62
CA ILE A 561 30.14 16.12 -26.25
C ILE A 561 30.07 17.26 -25.22
N THR A 562 30.79 18.36 -25.44
CA THR A 562 30.71 19.54 -24.57
C THR A 562 29.31 20.15 -24.58
N ARG A 563 28.65 20.21 -25.73
CA ARG A 563 27.25 20.68 -25.83
C ARG A 563 26.27 19.72 -25.13
N ILE A 564 26.53 18.41 -25.20
CA ILE A 564 25.74 17.40 -24.48
C ILE A 564 25.95 17.49 -22.96
N GLU A 565 27.17 17.77 -22.49
CA GLU A 565 27.44 18.04 -21.07
C GLU A 565 26.57 19.20 -20.57
N GLY A 566 26.47 20.28 -21.35
CA GLY A 566 25.56 21.41 -21.07
C GLY A 566 24.11 20.95 -20.92
N VAL A 567 23.64 20.10 -21.84
CA VAL A 567 22.27 19.52 -21.82
C VAL A 567 22.01 18.71 -20.56
N LEU A 568 22.93 17.84 -20.18
CA LEU A 568 22.78 17.03 -18.99
C LEU A 568 22.73 17.90 -17.73
N ASN A 569 23.52 18.98 -17.69
CA ASN A 569 23.63 19.86 -16.52
C ASN A 569 22.56 20.96 -16.44
N SER A 570 21.73 21.16 -17.46
CA SER A 570 20.60 22.11 -17.39
C SER A 570 19.29 21.51 -16.86
N ARG A 571 19.26 20.22 -16.52
CA ARG A 571 18.04 19.57 -16.01
C ARG A 571 17.55 20.16 -14.68
N PRO A 572 16.23 20.31 -14.49
CA PRO A 572 15.66 20.74 -13.21
C PRO A 572 15.78 19.63 -12.15
N LEU A 573 16.25 19.97 -10.95
CA LEU A 573 16.33 19.07 -9.79
C LEU A 573 15.16 19.29 -8.84
N VAL A 574 14.95 20.54 -8.43
CA VAL A 574 13.95 20.97 -7.43
C VAL A 574 13.59 22.44 -7.68
N ALA A 575 12.45 22.90 -7.16
CA ALA A 575 12.10 24.32 -7.15
C ALA A 575 12.99 25.11 -6.17
N MET A 576 13.42 26.32 -6.52
CA MET A 576 14.26 27.15 -5.62
C MET A 576 13.46 27.99 -4.64
N SER A 577 12.22 28.37 -5.00
CA SER A 577 11.40 29.28 -4.21
C SER A 577 10.01 28.73 -3.97
N THR A 578 9.48 29.02 -2.78
CA THR A 578 8.08 28.80 -2.40
C THR A 578 7.17 29.93 -2.89
N ASP A 579 7.73 31.05 -3.37
CA ASP A 579 6.95 32.19 -3.88
C ASP A 579 6.06 31.74 -5.06
N PRO A 580 4.73 31.96 -5.00
CA PRO A 580 3.78 31.63 -6.07
C PRO A 580 4.09 32.25 -7.44
N ASN A 581 4.86 33.33 -7.53
CA ASN A 581 5.23 33.99 -8.79
C ASN A 581 6.60 33.57 -9.34
N ASP A 582 7.45 32.96 -8.52
CA ASP A 582 8.76 32.49 -8.96
C ASP A 582 8.67 31.05 -9.50
N LEU A 583 9.10 30.87 -10.75
CA LEU A 583 9.16 29.58 -11.45
C LEU A 583 10.60 29.04 -11.53
N SER A 584 11.54 29.64 -10.80
CA SER A 584 12.95 29.27 -10.83
C SER A 584 13.20 27.86 -10.25
N VAL A 585 14.10 27.13 -10.90
CA VAL A 585 14.45 25.74 -10.54
C VAL A 585 15.95 25.59 -10.39
N LEU A 586 16.34 24.78 -9.42
CA LEU A 586 17.72 24.44 -9.18
C LEU A 586 18.16 23.41 -10.21
N THR A 587 19.28 23.67 -10.89
CA THR A 587 19.89 22.76 -11.87
C THR A 587 21.32 22.47 -11.47
N PRO A 588 21.93 21.36 -11.93
CA PRO A 588 23.37 21.14 -11.72
C PRO A 588 24.23 22.32 -12.18
N GLY A 589 23.84 23.01 -13.25
CA GLY A 589 24.51 24.22 -13.75
C GLY A 589 24.64 25.33 -12.70
N HIS A 590 23.63 25.54 -11.84
CA HIS A 590 23.68 26.52 -10.76
C HIS A 590 24.84 26.24 -9.80
N PHE A 591 25.12 24.97 -9.50
CA PHE A 591 26.25 24.59 -8.67
C PHE A 591 27.60 24.75 -9.37
N LEU A 592 27.64 24.67 -10.70
CA LEU A 592 28.89 24.71 -11.47
C LEU A 592 29.37 26.14 -11.77
N ILE A 593 28.44 27.03 -12.12
CA ILE A 593 28.76 28.39 -12.58
C ILE A 593 27.97 29.48 -11.85
N GLY A 594 27.20 29.13 -10.83
CA GLY A 594 26.37 30.07 -10.06
C GLY A 594 25.05 30.48 -10.73
N GLN A 595 24.80 30.01 -11.96
CA GLN A 595 23.65 30.42 -12.78
C GLN A 595 23.18 29.28 -13.72
N PRO A 596 21.97 29.35 -14.30
CA PRO A 596 21.52 28.33 -15.24
C PRO A 596 22.34 28.37 -16.54
N LEU A 597 22.59 27.19 -17.12
CA LEU A 597 23.27 27.07 -18.42
C LEU A 597 22.32 27.46 -19.56
N MET A 598 22.75 28.40 -20.40
CA MET A 598 21.99 28.89 -21.54
C MET A 598 22.58 28.40 -22.88
N ALA A 599 21.72 28.08 -23.85
CA ALA A 599 22.12 27.68 -25.19
C ALA A 599 22.24 28.90 -26.11
N ILE A 600 23.14 28.83 -27.09
CA ILE A 600 23.12 29.75 -28.23
C ILE A 600 21.82 29.49 -29.03
N PRO A 601 21.01 30.52 -29.35
CA PRO A 601 19.79 30.36 -30.13
C PRO A 601 20.05 29.75 -31.50
N GLU A 602 19.34 28.67 -31.83
CA GLU A 602 19.50 27.90 -33.06
C GLU A 602 18.13 27.45 -33.59
N HIS A 603 17.90 27.55 -34.91
CA HIS A 603 16.68 27.04 -35.55
C HIS A 603 16.58 25.50 -35.47
N ASP A 604 15.37 24.96 -35.43
CA ASP A 604 15.18 23.50 -35.45
C ASP A 604 15.50 22.93 -36.84
N ILE A 605 16.40 21.96 -36.90
CA ILE A 605 16.78 21.24 -38.12
C ILE A 605 16.69 19.72 -37.93
N ALA A 606 15.99 19.27 -36.87
CA ALA A 606 15.86 17.87 -36.53
C ALA A 606 15.28 17.04 -37.68
N ASP A 607 14.36 17.61 -38.47
CA ASP A 607 13.61 16.91 -39.53
C ASP A 607 14.28 17.01 -40.92
N ILE A 608 15.41 17.70 -41.05
CA ILE A 608 16.13 17.82 -42.33
C ILE A 608 16.94 16.54 -42.60
N PRO A 609 16.80 15.89 -43.78
CA PRO A 609 17.59 14.73 -44.15
C PRO A 609 19.11 14.96 -44.09
N GLN A 610 19.86 14.01 -43.53
CA GLN A 610 21.32 14.14 -43.28
C GLN A 610 22.14 14.44 -44.53
N ASN A 611 21.69 13.99 -45.70
CA ASN A 611 22.34 14.23 -47.00
C ASN A 611 22.29 15.70 -47.46
N ARG A 612 21.46 16.54 -46.84
CA ARG A 612 21.32 17.98 -47.16
C ARG A 612 21.99 18.89 -46.11
N LEU A 613 22.63 18.32 -45.09
CA LEU A 613 23.20 19.08 -43.99
C LEU A 613 24.68 19.40 -44.23
N LYS A 614 25.06 20.66 -44.01
CA LYS A 614 26.46 21.03 -43.81
C LYS A 614 26.99 20.36 -42.54
N ARG A 615 28.32 20.20 -42.43
CA ARG A 615 28.94 19.47 -41.31
C ARG A 615 28.61 20.05 -39.93
N TRP A 616 28.56 21.37 -39.80
CA TRP A 616 28.10 22.05 -38.58
C TRP A 616 26.61 21.77 -38.27
N GLN A 617 25.77 21.72 -39.30
CA GLN A 617 24.36 21.40 -39.15
C GLN A 617 24.15 19.93 -38.72
N LEU A 618 25.06 19.02 -39.06
CA LEU A 618 25.06 17.64 -38.56
C LEU A 618 25.27 17.59 -37.03
N ILE A 619 26.23 18.35 -36.50
CA ILE A 619 26.47 18.43 -35.04
C ILE A 619 25.24 18.99 -34.33
N ARG A 620 24.63 20.04 -34.89
CA ARG A 620 23.42 20.66 -34.36
C ARG A 620 22.22 19.71 -34.40
N GLN A 621 22.00 19.00 -35.50
CA GLN A 621 20.95 17.99 -35.60
C GLN A 621 21.16 16.86 -34.57
N ALA A 622 22.42 16.42 -34.37
CA ALA A 622 22.76 15.41 -33.38
C ALA A 622 22.41 15.88 -31.96
N LEU A 623 22.74 17.12 -31.61
CA LEU A 623 22.36 17.71 -30.32
C LEU A 623 20.84 17.82 -30.14
N GLN A 624 20.11 18.32 -31.14
CA GLN A 624 18.64 18.42 -31.09
C GLN A 624 17.98 17.03 -30.95
N SER A 625 18.52 16.03 -31.65
CA SER A 625 18.10 14.63 -31.54
C SER A 625 18.39 14.05 -30.15
N PHE A 626 19.54 14.39 -29.56
CA PHE A 626 19.88 14.02 -28.19
C PHE A 626 18.87 14.61 -27.21
N TRP A 627 18.66 15.93 -27.28
CA TRP A 627 17.72 16.65 -26.42
C TRP A 627 16.32 16.06 -26.47
N LYS A 628 15.75 15.85 -27.67
CA LYS A 628 14.38 15.33 -27.87
C LYS A 628 14.19 13.94 -27.26
N ARG A 629 15.22 13.07 -27.33
CA ARG A 629 15.18 11.71 -26.79
C ARG A 629 15.42 11.71 -25.28
N TRP A 630 16.47 12.37 -24.83
CA TRP A 630 16.88 12.38 -23.43
C TRP A 630 15.90 13.13 -22.53
N SER A 631 15.39 14.30 -22.95
CA SER A 631 14.38 15.04 -22.18
C SER A 631 13.12 14.21 -21.96
N ARG A 632 12.67 13.46 -22.98
CA ARG A 632 11.53 12.55 -22.88
C ARG A 632 11.80 11.39 -21.92
N GLU A 633 12.97 10.75 -22.01
CA GLU A 633 13.34 9.66 -21.11
C GLU A 633 13.47 10.17 -19.67
N TYR A 634 14.08 11.32 -19.46
CA TYR A 634 14.21 11.97 -18.15
C TYR A 634 12.85 12.32 -17.53
N LEU A 635 11.92 12.86 -18.33
CA LEU A 635 10.54 13.10 -17.86
C LEU A 635 9.83 11.80 -17.49
N HIS A 636 10.06 10.71 -18.23
CA HIS A 636 9.55 9.40 -17.87
C HIS A 636 10.18 8.84 -16.59
N THR A 637 11.47 9.08 -16.32
CA THR A 637 12.08 8.62 -15.06
C THR A 637 11.51 9.37 -13.86
N LEU A 638 11.23 10.67 -13.99
CA LEU A 638 10.52 11.47 -12.98
C LEU A 638 9.06 11.02 -12.78
N GLN A 639 8.38 10.57 -13.84
CA GLN A 639 7.05 9.96 -13.74
C GLN A 639 7.07 8.52 -13.19
N SER A 640 8.18 7.80 -13.35
CA SER A 640 8.29 6.38 -12.98
C SER A 640 8.50 6.19 -11.47
N ARG A 641 7.60 5.42 -10.86
CA ARG A 641 7.59 5.14 -9.41
C ARG A 641 8.78 4.29 -8.99
N GLN A 642 9.56 4.77 -8.02
CA GLN A 642 10.40 3.90 -7.19
C GLN A 642 9.60 3.45 -5.96
N LYS A 643 9.16 2.17 -5.98
CA LYS A 643 8.76 1.33 -4.82
C LYS A 643 7.45 1.71 -4.04
N TRP A 644 6.45 0.82 -4.18
CA TRP A 644 5.33 0.42 -3.27
C TRP A 644 3.94 1.13 -3.31
N PHE A 645 2.94 0.38 -3.82
CA PHE A 645 1.61 0.01 -3.29
C PHE A 645 0.59 0.95 -2.60
N HIS A 646 0.62 2.28 -2.76
CA HIS A 646 -0.56 3.11 -2.43
C HIS A 646 -1.02 4.02 -3.60
N GLN A 647 -2.31 4.40 -3.59
CA GLN A 647 -2.84 5.43 -4.50
C GLN A 647 -2.08 6.74 -4.22
N ASN A 648 -1.32 7.23 -5.21
CA ASN A 648 -0.53 8.46 -5.06
C ASN A 648 -1.43 9.69 -4.80
N PRO A 649 -0.92 10.70 -4.09
CA PRO A 649 -1.56 12.01 -4.03
C PRO A 649 -1.67 12.59 -5.45
N SER A 650 -2.84 13.13 -5.78
CA SER A 650 -3.07 13.88 -7.02
C SER A 650 -2.14 15.09 -7.11
N LEU A 651 -1.87 15.58 -8.33
CA LEU A 651 -1.31 16.92 -8.52
C LEU A 651 -2.18 17.92 -7.75
N GLY A 652 -1.56 18.75 -6.92
CA GLY A 652 -2.24 19.76 -6.10
C GLY A 652 -2.05 21.17 -6.65
N VAL A 653 -2.92 22.09 -6.21
CA VAL A 653 -2.72 23.53 -6.43
C VAL A 653 -1.43 23.96 -5.73
N GLY A 654 -0.58 24.73 -6.42
CA GLY A 654 0.72 25.19 -5.93
C GLY A 654 1.92 24.36 -6.40
N ASP A 655 1.71 23.13 -6.90
CA ASP A 655 2.78 22.25 -7.38
C ASP A 655 3.48 22.84 -8.62
N ILE A 656 4.82 22.82 -8.64
CA ILE A 656 5.62 23.15 -9.81
C ILE A 656 5.80 21.91 -10.69
N VAL A 657 5.48 22.06 -11.98
CA VAL A 657 5.48 21.01 -12.97
C VAL A 657 6.31 21.38 -14.20
N VAL A 658 6.97 20.39 -14.78
CA VAL A 658 7.54 20.49 -16.12
C VAL A 658 6.46 20.11 -17.13
N ILE A 659 6.23 20.99 -18.10
CA ILE A 659 5.27 20.77 -19.19
C ILE A 659 5.99 20.01 -20.32
N ASN A 660 5.49 18.82 -20.65
CA ASN A 660 6.05 18.03 -21.74
C ASN A 660 5.67 18.64 -23.10
N SER A 661 6.56 19.48 -23.64
CA SER A 661 6.46 20.13 -24.94
C SER A 661 7.63 19.72 -25.83
N PRO A 662 7.43 18.86 -26.85
CA PRO A 662 8.52 18.24 -27.61
C PRO A 662 9.26 19.17 -28.60
N SER A 663 8.87 20.44 -28.73
CA SER A 663 9.30 21.37 -29.79
C SER A 663 10.18 22.54 -29.32
N ARG A 664 10.77 22.47 -28.11
CA ARG A 664 11.59 23.57 -27.56
C ARG A 664 13.10 23.37 -27.78
N PRO A 665 13.88 24.47 -27.87
CA PRO A 665 15.33 24.41 -28.02
C PRO A 665 16.03 23.64 -26.89
N PRO A 666 17.22 23.08 -27.14
CA PRO A 666 18.05 22.48 -26.09
C PRO A 666 18.29 23.45 -24.92
N LEU A 667 18.41 22.91 -23.72
CA LEU A 667 18.59 23.65 -22.44
C LEU A 667 17.35 24.37 -21.90
N MET A 668 16.26 24.48 -22.66
CA MET A 668 15.07 25.22 -22.25
C MET A 668 13.93 24.28 -21.79
N TRP A 669 13.69 24.23 -20.48
CA TRP A 669 12.57 23.47 -19.89
C TRP A 669 11.35 24.38 -19.70
N GLN A 670 10.18 23.95 -20.19
CA GLN A 670 8.95 24.70 -19.96
C GLN A 670 8.39 24.37 -18.57
N LEU A 671 8.52 25.34 -17.66
CA LEU A 671 8.06 25.22 -16.29
C LEU A 671 6.70 25.90 -16.12
N GLY A 672 5.92 25.40 -15.16
CA GLY A 672 4.74 26.10 -14.72
C GLY A 672 4.26 25.65 -13.35
N ARG A 673 3.42 26.47 -12.73
CA ARG A 673 2.81 26.19 -11.42
C ARG A 673 1.32 25.91 -11.59
N ILE A 674 0.81 24.88 -10.93
CA ILE A 674 -0.62 24.56 -10.96
C ILE A 674 -1.39 25.61 -10.16
N ILE A 675 -2.32 26.31 -10.82
CA ILE A 675 -3.22 27.29 -10.18
C ILE A 675 -4.54 26.61 -9.80
N GLU A 676 -4.98 25.63 -10.59
CA GLU A 676 -6.30 25.02 -10.45
C GLU A 676 -6.27 23.57 -10.93
N VAL A 677 -7.01 22.70 -10.26
CA VAL A 677 -7.15 21.28 -10.60
C VAL A 677 -8.60 20.97 -10.95
N HIS A 678 -8.80 20.18 -12.01
CA HIS A 678 -10.12 19.82 -12.53
C HIS A 678 -10.34 18.31 -12.32
N PRO A 679 -10.95 17.90 -11.19
CA PRO A 679 -11.27 16.49 -10.91
C PRO A 679 -12.46 16.00 -11.74
N GLY A 680 -12.44 14.73 -12.11
CA GLY A 680 -13.57 14.04 -12.75
C GLY A 680 -14.67 13.64 -11.76
N ALA A 681 -15.75 13.04 -12.26
CA ALA A 681 -16.86 12.54 -11.44
C ALA A 681 -16.43 11.47 -10.40
N ASP A 682 -15.29 10.82 -10.63
CA ASP A 682 -14.63 9.87 -9.74
C ASP A 682 -13.66 10.54 -8.73
N GLN A 683 -13.66 11.87 -8.63
CA GLN A 683 -12.75 12.69 -7.80
C GLN A 683 -11.27 12.57 -8.18
N VAL A 684 -10.96 12.06 -9.38
CA VAL A 684 -9.57 11.95 -9.87
C VAL A 684 -9.20 13.16 -10.73
N VAL A 685 -8.12 13.86 -10.39
CA VAL A 685 -7.59 15.00 -11.17
C VAL A 685 -7.04 14.52 -12.52
N ARG A 686 -7.69 14.91 -13.62
CA ARG A 686 -7.27 14.54 -15.00
C ARG A 686 -6.78 15.74 -15.81
N VAL A 687 -7.18 16.95 -15.46
CA VAL A 687 -6.77 18.21 -16.10
C VAL A 687 -6.35 19.21 -15.03
N ALA A 688 -5.34 20.04 -15.32
CA ALA A 688 -4.91 21.13 -14.46
C ALA A 688 -4.68 22.43 -15.27
N THR A 689 -4.99 23.57 -14.67
CA THR A 689 -4.64 24.91 -15.17
C THR A 689 -3.26 25.29 -14.62
N VAL A 690 -2.32 25.61 -15.50
CA VAL A 690 -0.90 25.86 -15.17
C VAL A 690 -0.51 27.29 -15.56
N LYS A 691 0.06 28.06 -14.63
CA LYS A 691 0.71 29.35 -14.88
C LYS A 691 2.11 29.11 -15.45
N THR A 692 2.42 29.68 -16.60
CA THR A 692 3.78 29.72 -17.17
C THR A 692 4.23 31.17 -17.28
N ALA A 693 5.53 31.39 -17.54
CA ALA A 693 6.07 32.73 -17.79
C ALA A 693 5.41 33.43 -19.00
N GLU A 694 4.92 32.65 -19.97
CA GLU A 694 4.27 33.15 -21.20
C GLU A 694 2.74 33.30 -21.05
N GLY A 695 2.16 32.94 -19.89
CA GLY A 695 0.71 32.99 -19.65
C GLY A 695 0.13 31.71 -19.06
N THR A 696 -1.20 31.61 -18.97
CA THR A 696 -1.91 30.47 -18.38
C THR A 696 -2.33 29.44 -19.42
N LEU A 697 -2.08 28.16 -19.15
CA LEU A 697 -2.38 27.05 -20.06
C LEU A 697 -3.16 25.94 -19.35
N LYS A 698 -4.22 25.41 -19.98
CA LYS A 698 -4.87 24.16 -19.51
C LYS A 698 -4.19 22.94 -20.15
N ARG A 699 -3.80 21.96 -19.34
CA ARG A 699 -3.10 20.75 -19.80
C ARG A 699 -3.61 19.48 -19.08
N PRO A 700 -3.73 18.35 -19.81
CA PRO A 700 -3.96 17.05 -19.18
C PRO A 700 -2.81 16.68 -18.24
N VAL A 701 -3.13 16.07 -17.10
CA VAL A 701 -2.15 15.62 -16.09
C VAL A 701 -1.07 14.72 -16.69
N VAL A 702 -1.39 13.91 -17.70
CA VAL A 702 -0.43 13.05 -18.41
C VAL A 702 0.70 13.82 -19.12
N LYS A 703 0.51 15.11 -19.40
CA LYS A 703 1.52 15.99 -20.01
C LYS A 703 2.28 16.84 -18.98
N LEU A 704 1.99 16.67 -17.69
CA LEU A 704 2.61 17.39 -16.60
C LEU A 704 3.46 16.42 -15.78
N VAL A 705 4.65 16.85 -15.39
CA VAL A 705 5.55 16.09 -14.53
C VAL A 705 5.84 16.91 -13.29
N LYS A 706 5.38 16.45 -12.13
CA LYS A 706 5.66 17.09 -10.83
C LYS A 706 7.15 17.04 -10.55
N LEU A 707 7.75 18.19 -10.26
CA LEU A 707 9.08 18.23 -9.69
C LEU A 707 9.01 17.80 -8.21
N PRO A 708 10.02 17.09 -7.68
CA PRO A 708 10.11 16.86 -6.25
C PRO A 708 10.08 18.22 -5.56
N THR A 709 9.09 18.46 -4.72
CA THR A 709 9.06 19.57 -3.77
C THR A 709 9.40 18.98 -2.41
N ASP A 710 10.29 19.63 -1.66
CA ASP A 710 10.50 19.28 -0.26
C ASP A 710 9.20 19.63 0.47
N ASN A 711 8.30 18.65 0.57
CA ASN A 711 7.28 18.67 1.60
C ASN A 711 8.04 18.36 2.89
N ALA A 712 8.34 19.42 3.64
CA ALA A 712 8.67 19.30 5.06
C ALA A 712 7.62 18.46 5.79
#